data_AF-A0ABD1XEA6-F1
#
_entry.id   AF-A0ABD1XEA6-F1
#
_cell.length_a   1.000
_cell.length_b   1.000
_cell.length_c   1.000
_cell.angle_alpha   90.00
_cell.angle_beta   90.00
_cell.angle_gamma   90.00
#
_symmetry.space_group_name_H-M   'P 1'
#
loop_
_entity.id
_entity.type
_entity.pdbx_description
1 polymer ?
#
loop_
_entity_poly.entity_id
_entity_poly.type
_entity_poly.pdbx_seq_one_letter_code
_entity_poly.pdbx_strand_id
1 'polypeptide(L)'
;MGTGVPLPKDLKEFSSAKYWDAFFKARDGKAFEWYGEWKDIGKLFLEQCGVNSNEKILVPGCGNSTLSADMYDAGFTDITNIDFSRVVISEMLRQHVRSRPRMRWLVMDMTHMQFADASFDVVFDKGGLDAILGEPEDESTAGVALLSEVKRVLRPNGRLVVITLAQQHVIELLLQTFREGWHLSVHVIQLSGLSPSSLHPFMVIAKKETRAKLPLVSLDLSWQGASNKFQVEDVVQAVDKENILRSQGLCEPRAPRSPDVNPRDYYENLHPGRRLARHLGSHRSQFTYSAVIMDAKEDIIPEYRCAVFLVPKDRAHEWLFSSVEGQWQIAESTKAGRLILVTLDPNQYVDNILDVKDDLSPLVKCLLPLDCRESNTVPYMTQGDGIASRNIRDEVISPLTGAMLVEDVVLSEEKTSSKPTEECFRRLVFRRNPNLIQSEALLVRVKISPKIEDKGKNLGGSGRKHASKKKSRGGKDTVSANKHVEDLIVDHSYLASPYHGGMVAALILIANSLEEWLTSKQTTRCLIVGLGAGLLPMFIHNHLPFDDIKIVELDPVVGDVAKKHFDFIEDERMKLVVGDGIDYVQNIADAAPSSIHLTLKSSSEGVGHETTRIHDVDDQTYKEGSTSSASELSLCKLELYDGEKPRKLPEDTVTDTRLHILIVDADSEDPAIRN
;
A
#
# COMPACT_ATOMS: atom_id res chain seq x y z
N MET A 1 24.33 -41.04 -35.22
CA MET A 1 23.78 -39.66 -35.08
C MET A 1 23.68 -39.37 -33.60
N GLY A 2 24.23 -38.24 -33.13
CA GLY A 2 24.03 -37.75 -31.76
C GLY A 2 25.30 -37.48 -30.95
N THR A 3 26.25 -36.70 -31.47
CA THR A 3 27.35 -36.10 -30.66
C THR A 3 27.09 -34.61 -30.41
N GLY A 4 25.81 -34.24 -30.21
CA GLY A 4 25.42 -32.85 -29.93
C GLY A 4 25.31 -32.63 -28.42
N VAL A 5 25.73 -31.44 -27.96
CA VAL A 5 25.32 -30.93 -26.65
C VAL A 5 23.78 -30.87 -26.64
N PRO A 6 23.09 -31.39 -25.61
CA PRO A 6 21.63 -31.32 -25.53
C PRO A 6 21.13 -29.88 -25.47
N LEU A 7 19.82 -29.67 -25.44
CA LEU A 7 19.26 -28.36 -25.11
C LEU A 7 19.36 -28.09 -23.61
N PRO A 8 19.46 -26.81 -23.19
CA PRO A 8 19.53 -26.46 -21.77
C PRO A 8 18.32 -27.01 -21.01
N LYS A 9 18.54 -27.47 -19.78
CA LYS A 9 17.49 -28.05 -18.93
C LYS A 9 17.03 -27.16 -17.79
N ASP A 10 17.83 -26.17 -17.42
CA ASP A 10 17.57 -25.23 -16.33
C ASP A 10 18.16 -23.84 -16.65
N LEU A 11 17.75 -22.83 -15.90
CA LEU A 11 18.18 -21.45 -16.12
C LEU A 11 19.70 -21.25 -15.96
N LYS A 12 20.37 -22.06 -15.14
CA LYS A 12 21.84 -21.97 -14.98
C LYS A 12 22.54 -22.37 -16.27
N GLU A 13 22.02 -23.35 -17.00
CA GLU A 13 22.51 -23.70 -18.33
C GLU A 13 22.18 -22.61 -19.36
N PHE A 14 20.95 -22.07 -19.34
CA PHE A 14 20.55 -20.99 -20.25
C PHE A 14 21.37 -19.70 -20.07
N SER A 15 21.81 -19.38 -18.86
CA SER A 15 22.64 -18.22 -18.55
C SER A 15 24.15 -18.48 -18.66
N SER A 16 24.56 -19.72 -18.96
CA SER A 16 25.98 -20.10 -18.96
C SER A 16 26.66 -19.89 -20.31
N ALA A 17 27.60 -18.94 -20.35
CA ALA A 17 28.44 -18.70 -21.54
C ALA A 17 29.22 -19.95 -21.95
N LYS A 18 29.68 -20.72 -20.97
CA LYS A 18 30.42 -21.96 -21.21
C LYS A 18 29.54 -23.03 -21.86
N TYR A 19 28.27 -23.10 -21.46
CA TYR A 19 27.31 -24.03 -22.05
C TYR A 19 27.08 -23.69 -23.52
N TRP A 20 26.70 -22.43 -23.81
CA TRP A 20 26.42 -21.99 -25.16
C TRP A 20 27.64 -22.06 -26.07
N ASP A 21 28.84 -21.74 -25.56
CA ASP A 21 30.09 -21.92 -26.31
C ASP A 21 30.32 -23.39 -26.71
N ALA A 22 30.00 -24.35 -25.84
CA ALA A 22 30.09 -25.77 -26.16
C ALA A 22 28.99 -26.20 -27.13
N PHE A 23 27.77 -25.71 -26.95
CA PHE A 23 26.63 -25.95 -27.82
C PHE A 23 26.92 -25.50 -29.25
N PHE A 24 27.35 -24.25 -29.45
CA PHE A 24 27.66 -23.72 -30.79
C PHE A 24 28.84 -24.43 -31.45
N LYS A 25 29.91 -24.73 -30.70
CA LYS A 25 31.05 -25.52 -31.23
C LYS A 25 30.61 -26.90 -31.74
N ALA A 26 29.70 -27.57 -31.05
CA ALA A 26 29.24 -28.90 -31.43
C ALA A 26 28.38 -28.92 -32.70
N ARG A 27 27.85 -27.76 -33.12
CA ARG A 27 26.98 -27.65 -34.31
C ARG A 27 27.72 -27.46 -35.62
N ASP A 28 28.99 -27.08 -35.58
CA ASP A 28 29.88 -26.98 -36.76
C ASP A 28 29.23 -26.20 -37.93
N GLY A 29 28.77 -24.97 -37.66
CA GLY A 29 28.16 -24.12 -38.70
C GLY A 29 26.69 -24.36 -38.98
N LYS A 30 26.05 -25.39 -38.40
CA LYS A 30 24.63 -25.68 -38.64
C LYS A 30 23.74 -24.78 -37.79
N ALA A 31 22.91 -23.97 -38.45
CA ALA A 31 21.94 -23.10 -37.80
C ALA A 31 21.00 -23.87 -36.85
N PHE A 32 20.58 -23.21 -35.78
CA PHE A 32 19.56 -23.68 -34.85
C PHE A 32 18.46 -22.63 -34.75
N GLU A 33 17.21 -23.07 -34.80
CA GLU A 33 16.05 -22.17 -34.82
C GLU A 33 15.13 -22.42 -33.63
N TRP A 34 15.00 -21.41 -32.78
CA TRP A 34 13.91 -21.29 -31.81
C TRP A 34 12.71 -20.62 -32.48
N TYR A 35 11.52 -21.19 -32.24
CA TYR A 35 10.21 -20.57 -32.52
C TYR A 35 9.92 -20.25 -34.00
N GLY A 36 10.57 -20.96 -34.92
CA GLY A 36 10.33 -20.87 -36.36
C GLY A 36 11.40 -20.10 -37.13
N GLU A 37 11.33 -20.24 -38.45
CA GLU A 37 12.22 -19.56 -39.39
C GLU A 37 11.57 -18.27 -39.92
N TRP A 38 12.34 -17.44 -40.63
CA TRP A 38 11.81 -16.23 -41.25
C TRP A 38 10.61 -16.48 -42.18
N LYS A 39 10.54 -17.65 -42.83
CA LYS A 39 9.37 -18.02 -43.66
C LYS A 39 8.06 -18.09 -42.87
N ASP A 40 8.13 -18.43 -41.58
CA ASP A 40 6.98 -18.58 -40.70
C ASP A 40 6.62 -17.23 -40.04
N ILE A 41 7.62 -16.39 -39.76
CA ILE A 41 7.49 -15.15 -38.97
C ILE A 41 7.37 -13.90 -39.85
N GLY A 42 8.08 -13.88 -40.99
CA GLY A 42 8.34 -12.71 -41.80
C GLY A 42 7.08 -12.06 -42.36
N LYS A 43 6.10 -12.87 -42.80
CA LYS A 43 4.82 -12.33 -43.31
C LYS A 43 4.10 -11.49 -42.24
N LEU A 44 3.93 -12.06 -41.05
CA LEU A 44 3.27 -11.38 -39.94
C LEU A 44 4.05 -10.14 -39.50
N PHE A 45 5.38 -10.25 -39.43
CA PHE A 45 6.24 -9.10 -39.11
C PHE A 45 6.03 -7.96 -40.12
N LEU A 46 6.00 -8.26 -41.43
CA LEU A 46 5.79 -7.26 -42.47
C LEU A 46 4.39 -6.64 -42.43
N GLU A 47 3.36 -7.43 -42.12
CA GLU A 47 1.98 -6.95 -41.97
C GLU A 47 1.83 -5.98 -40.80
N GLN A 48 2.46 -6.29 -39.66
CA GLN A 48 2.32 -5.49 -38.42
C GLN A 48 3.33 -4.32 -38.33
N CYS A 49 4.53 -4.48 -38.88
CA CYS A 49 5.61 -3.49 -38.76
C CYS A 49 5.85 -2.68 -40.04
N GLY A 50 5.40 -3.17 -41.20
CA GLY A 50 5.68 -2.59 -42.51
C GLY A 50 7.08 -2.92 -43.05
N VAL A 51 7.35 -2.46 -44.26
CA VAL A 51 8.66 -2.60 -44.92
C VAL A 51 9.33 -1.23 -44.92
N ASN A 52 10.34 -1.05 -44.06
CA ASN A 52 11.22 0.12 -44.14
C ASN A 52 12.68 -0.33 -44.06
N SER A 53 13.33 -0.41 -45.21
CA SER A 53 14.71 -0.90 -45.36
C SER A 53 15.77 -0.04 -44.67
N ASN A 54 15.41 1.16 -44.21
CA ASN A 54 16.32 2.11 -43.55
C ASN A 54 16.28 2.03 -42.03
N GLU A 55 15.45 1.16 -41.45
CA GLU A 55 15.37 0.99 -40.01
C GLU A 55 16.62 0.32 -39.44
N LYS A 56 17.05 0.82 -38.29
CA LYS A 56 18.09 0.21 -37.47
C LYS A 56 17.47 -0.85 -36.59
N ILE A 57 17.87 -2.09 -36.81
CA ILE A 57 17.35 -3.25 -36.11
C ILE A 57 18.41 -3.78 -35.16
N LEU A 58 18.04 -4.02 -33.90
CA LEU A 58 18.85 -4.74 -32.92
C LEU A 58 18.25 -6.14 -32.71
N VAL A 59 19.08 -7.17 -32.79
CA VAL A 59 18.70 -8.57 -32.51
C VAL A 59 19.52 -9.05 -31.29
N PRO A 60 18.97 -8.96 -30.06
CA PRO A 60 19.61 -9.50 -28.87
C PRO A 60 19.50 -11.03 -28.80
N GLY A 61 20.50 -11.67 -28.20
CA GLY A 61 20.56 -13.13 -28.10
C GLY A 61 20.53 -13.80 -29.47
N CYS A 62 21.26 -13.27 -30.46
CA CYS A 62 21.09 -13.66 -31.85
C CYS A 62 21.44 -15.15 -32.11
N GLY A 63 22.28 -15.75 -31.27
CA GLY A 63 22.76 -17.11 -31.44
C GLY A 63 23.31 -17.35 -32.85
N ASN A 64 23.03 -18.54 -33.41
CA ASN A 64 23.35 -18.91 -34.78
C ASN A 64 22.10 -19.06 -35.66
N SER A 65 21.05 -18.30 -35.37
CA SER A 65 19.81 -18.27 -36.16
C SER A 65 20.05 -17.64 -37.53
N THR A 66 19.32 -18.11 -38.55
CA THR A 66 19.30 -17.50 -39.89
C THR A 66 18.43 -16.25 -39.96
N LEU A 67 17.65 -15.94 -38.91
CA LEU A 67 16.71 -14.81 -38.87
C LEU A 67 17.32 -13.52 -39.45
N SER A 68 18.48 -13.10 -38.92
CA SER A 68 19.11 -11.84 -39.34
C SER A 68 19.59 -11.87 -40.80
N ALA A 69 20.04 -13.04 -41.27
CA ALA A 69 20.44 -13.22 -42.66
C ALA A 69 19.24 -13.18 -43.61
N ASP A 70 18.13 -13.81 -43.22
CA ASP A 70 16.90 -13.83 -44.02
C ASP A 70 16.21 -12.46 -44.02
N MET A 71 16.21 -11.73 -42.90
CA MET A 71 15.77 -10.33 -42.82
C MET A 71 16.62 -9.42 -43.72
N TYR A 72 17.93 -9.64 -43.74
CA TYR A 72 18.83 -8.90 -44.62
C TYR A 72 18.48 -9.11 -46.10
N ASP A 73 18.26 -10.36 -46.49
CA ASP A 73 17.92 -10.72 -47.86
C ASP A 73 16.49 -10.26 -48.23
N ALA A 74 15.63 -10.06 -47.24
CA ALA A 74 14.31 -9.42 -47.38
C ALA A 74 14.35 -7.88 -47.45
N GLY A 75 15.54 -7.25 -47.33
CA GLY A 75 15.75 -5.82 -47.52
C GLY A 75 16.08 -5.01 -46.26
N PHE A 76 16.09 -5.62 -45.08
CA PHE A 76 16.47 -4.95 -43.83
C PHE A 76 17.97 -4.98 -43.64
N THR A 77 18.68 -3.93 -44.04
CA THR A 77 20.15 -4.01 -44.21
C THR A 77 20.97 -3.43 -43.06
N ASP A 78 20.39 -2.65 -42.13
CA ASP A 78 21.08 -2.11 -40.94
C ASP A 78 20.72 -2.92 -39.68
N ILE A 79 21.19 -4.17 -39.65
CA ILE A 79 20.96 -5.11 -38.54
C ILE A 79 22.21 -5.19 -37.67
N THR A 80 22.04 -4.99 -36.37
CA THR A 80 23.06 -5.21 -35.34
C THR A 80 22.66 -6.41 -34.50
N ASN A 81 23.53 -7.41 -34.47
CA ASN A 81 23.32 -8.66 -33.74
C ASN A 81 24.23 -8.68 -32.52
N ILE A 82 23.67 -9.04 -31.36
CA ILE A 82 24.43 -9.19 -30.13
C ILE A 82 24.18 -10.53 -29.47
N ASP A 83 25.24 -11.08 -28.88
CA ASP A 83 25.21 -12.28 -28.06
C ASP A 83 26.41 -12.24 -27.10
N PHE A 84 26.27 -12.82 -25.92
CA PHE A 84 27.36 -12.86 -24.93
C PHE A 84 28.39 -13.95 -25.28
N SER A 85 28.02 -14.94 -26.10
CA SER A 85 28.95 -15.95 -26.61
C SER A 85 29.86 -15.38 -27.69
N ARG A 86 31.15 -15.24 -27.35
CA ARG A 86 32.17 -14.86 -28.33
C ARG A 86 32.32 -15.89 -29.45
N VAL A 87 32.05 -17.15 -29.17
CA VAL A 87 32.13 -18.25 -30.15
C VAL A 87 31.11 -18.01 -31.26
N VAL A 88 29.84 -17.80 -30.92
CA VAL A 88 28.78 -17.66 -31.93
C VAL A 88 28.92 -16.37 -32.72
N ILE A 89 29.28 -15.26 -32.07
CA ILE A 89 29.52 -13.98 -32.75
C ILE A 89 30.67 -14.09 -33.77
N SER A 90 31.75 -14.78 -33.40
CA SER A 90 32.89 -14.98 -34.31
C SER A 90 32.53 -15.86 -35.50
N GLU A 91 31.71 -16.87 -35.28
CA GLU A 91 31.19 -17.77 -36.30
C GLU A 91 30.28 -17.02 -37.27
N MET A 92 29.24 -16.35 -36.77
CA MET A 92 28.26 -15.63 -37.58
C MET A 92 28.89 -14.48 -38.37
N LEU A 93 29.83 -13.75 -37.77
CA LEU A 93 30.61 -12.74 -38.48
C LEU A 93 31.35 -13.35 -39.68
N ARG A 94 32.06 -14.47 -39.50
CA ARG A 94 32.79 -15.14 -40.59
C ARG A 94 31.87 -15.62 -41.70
N GLN A 95 30.70 -16.15 -41.35
CA GLN A 95 29.73 -16.65 -42.32
C GLN A 95 29.13 -15.52 -43.17
N HIS A 96 28.86 -14.36 -42.57
CA HIS A 96 28.06 -13.32 -43.22
C HIS A 96 28.83 -12.08 -43.70
N VAL A 97 30.05 -11.83 -43.21
CA VAL A 97 30.80 -10.57 -43.52
C VAL A 97 31.00 -10.31 -45.01
N ARG A 98 31.11 -11.36 -45.85
CA ARG A 98 31.29 -11.21 -47.31
C ARG A 98 29.99 -10.98 -48.07
N SER A 99 28.93 -11.70 -47.72
CA SER A 99 27.66 -11.67 -48.45
C SER A 99 26.71 -10.58 -47.94
N ARG A 100 26.81 -10.21 -46.67
CA ARG A 100 25.90 -9.29 -45.97
C ARG A 100 26.69 -8.27 -45.15
N PRO A 101 27.55 -7.45 -45.80
CA PRO A 101 28.60 -6.67 -45.15
C PRO A 101 28.08 -5.54 -44.25
N ARG A 102 26.79 -5.18 -44.33
CA ARG A 102 26.20 -4.14 -43.48
C ARG A 102 25.71 -4.68 -42.13
N MET A 103 25.63 -6.00 -41.93
CA MET A 103 25.31 -6.57 -40.63
C MET A 103 26.48 -6.38 -39.65
N ARG A 104 26.16 -6.01 -38.42
CA ARG A 104 27.11 -5.93 -37.31
C ARG A 104 26.92 -7.10 -36.37
N TRP A 105 28.02 -7.61 -35.81
CA TRP A 105 28.04 -8.74 -34.89
C TRP A 105 28.92 -8.37 -33.71
N LEU A 106 28.35 -8.23 -32.51
CA LEU A 106 29.05 -7.72 -31.34
C LEU A 106 28.87 -8.69 -30.16
N VAL A 107 29.97 -8.94 -29.45
CA VAL A 107 29.91 -9.68 -28.18
C VAL A 107 29.40 -8.72 -27.13
N MET A 108 28.21 -8.96 -26.59
CA MET A 108 27.58 -8.05 -25.63
C MET A 108 26.52 -8.79 -24.81
N ASP A 109 26.45 -8.43 -23.53
CA ASP A 109 25.36 -8.83 -22.65
C ASP A 109 24.12 -7.97 -22.95
N MET A 110 23.01 -8.62 -23.28
CA MET A 110 21.76 -7.93 -23.62
C MET A 110 21.06 -7.29 -22.41
N THR A 111 21.46 -7.63 -21.18
CA THR A 111 21.01 -6.95 -19.95
C THR A 111 21.80 -5.67 -19.65
N HIS A 112 22.92 -5.46 -20.34
CA HIS A 112 23.84 -4.32 -20.15
C HIS A 112 24.40 -3.85 -21.51
N MET A 113 23.54 -3.27 -22.35
CA MET A 113 23.90 -2.89 -23.72
C MET A 113 24.73 -1.60 -23.77
N GLN A 114 25.81 -1.62 -24.54
CA GLN A 114 26.73 -0.49 -24.69
C GLN A 114 26.35 0.44 -25.86
N PHE A 115 25.05 0.59 -26.12
CA PHE A 115 24.53 1.50 -27.12
C PHE A 115 24.05 2.80 -26.48
N ALA A 116 24.04 3.89 -27.25
CA ALA A 116 23.41 5.13 -26.84
C ALA A 116 21.88 4.97 -26.76
N ASP A 117 21.24 5.80 -25.94
CA ASP A 117 19.79 5.91 -25.86
C ASP A 117 19.20 6.25 -27.24
N ALA A 118 17.99 5.75 -27.53
CA ALA A 118 17.26 6.05 -28.77
C ALA A 118 18.11 5.83 -30.05
N SER A 119 18.84 4.71 -30.11
CA SER A 119 19.73 4.34 -31.21
C SER A 119 19.10 3.40 -32.24
N PHE A 120 18.03 2.68 -31.88
CA PHE A 120 17.37 1.71 -32.74
C PHE A 120 15.90 2.04 -32.97
N ASP A 121 15.42 1.65 -34.16
CA ASP A 121 14.02 1.78 -34.55
C ASP A 121 13.24 0.50 -34.20
N VAL A 122 13.90 -0.67 -34.30
CA VAL A 122 13.34 -1.98 -33.97
C VAL A 122 14.30 -2.75 -33.06
N VAL A 123 13.77 -3.36 -32.00
CA VAL A 123 14.44 -4.46 -31.29
C VAL A 123 13.64 -5.73 -31.57
N PHE A 124 14.32 -6.77 -32.05
CA PHE A 124 13.70 -8.04 -32.43
C PHE A 124 14.29 -9.17 -31.57
N ASP A 125 13.58 -9.52 -30.50
CA ASP A 125 13.91 -10.64 -29.63
C ASP A 125 13.23 -11.93 -30.13
N LYS A 126 14.00 -13.02 -30.22
CA LYS A 126 13.45 -14.35 -30.56
C LYS A 126 13.97 -15.39 -29.58
N GLY A 127 13.21 -15.60 -28.51
CA GLY A 127 13.54 -16.51 -27.42
C GLY A 127 14.70 -16.09 -26.52
N GLY A 128 15.23 -14.88 -26.70
CA GLY A 128 16.21 -14.31 -25.78
C GLY A 128 15.58 -14.02 -24.42
N LEU A 129 14.38 -13.44 -24.41
CA LEU A 129 13.61 -13.21 -23.19
C LEU A 129 13.24 -14.51 -22.48
N ASP A 130 12.76 -15.52 -23.22
CA ASP A 130 12.39 -16.84 -22.67
C ASP A 130 13.63 -17.52 -22.03
N ALA A 131 14.79 -17.43 -22.68
CA ALA A 131 16.03 -18.00 -22.17
C ALA A 131 16.50 -17.37 -20.85
N ILE A 132 16.26 -16.07 -20.63
CA ILE A 132 16.70 -15.40 -19.40
C ILE A 132 15.64 -15.38 -18.29
N LEU A 133 14.36 -15.54 -18.62
CA LEU A 133 13.31 -15.67 -17.61
C LEU A 133 13.24 -17.08 -17.02
N GLY A 134 13.55 -18.12 -17.81
CA GLY A 134 13.63 -19.49 -17.30
C GLY A 134 12.27 -20.05 -16.87
N GLU A 135 12.29 -20.93 -15.87
CA GLU A 135 11.07 -21.47 -15.29
C GLU A 135 10.52 -20.48 -14.25
N PRO A 136 9.19 -20.39 -14.06
CA PRO A 136 8.60 -19.35 -13.21
C PRO A 136 9.02 -19.24 -11.70
N GLU A 137 9.95 -20.07 -11.19
CA GLU A 137 10.54 -20.15 -9.81
C GLU A 137 11.82 -19.33 -9.79
N ASP A 138 12.36 -19.06 -10.98
CA ASP A 138 13.52 -18.25 -11.16
C ASP A 138 13.07 -16.79 -11.21
N GLU A 139 13.19 -16.09 -10.08
CA GLU A 139 13.00 -14.64 -10.01
C GLU A 139 14.12 -13.91 -10.78
N SER A 140 14.03 -13.93 -12.10
CA SER A 140 15.08 -13.40 -12.96
C SER A 140 14.96 -11.88 -13.11
N THR A 141 15.75 -11.17 -12.31
CA THR A 141 16.02 -9.72 -12.51
C THR A 141 16.60 -9.42 -13.90
N ALA A 142 17.19 -10.41 -14.58
CA ALA A 142 17.76 -10.26 -15.92
C ALA A 142 16.70 -9.95 -16.98
N GLY A 143 15.50 -10.55 -16.90
CA GLY A 143 14.39 -10.25 -17.79
C GLY A 143 13.99 -8.78 -17.73
N VAL A 144 13.81 -8.27 -16.51
CA VAL A 144 13.52 -6.85 -16.27
C VAL A 144 14.65 -5.94 -16.76
N ALA A 145 15.91 -6.33 -16.55
CA ALA A 145 17.08 -5.59 -17.02
C ALA A 145 17.12 -5.51 -18.56
N LEU A 146 16.88 -6.63 -19.27
CA LEU A 146 16.76 -6.66 -20.73
C LEU A 146 15.67 -5.69 -21.20
N LEU A 147 14.46 -5.79 -20.65
CA LEU A 147 13.36 -4.92 -21.08
C LEU A 147 13.61 -3.43 -20.77
N SER A 148 14.34 -3.13 -19.68
CA SER A 148 14.81 -1.77 -19.37
C SER A 148 15.79 -1.26 -20.44
N GLU A 149 16.77 -2.06 -20.84
CA GLU A 149 17.69 -1.72 -21.93
C GLU A 149 16.96 -1.52 -23.26
N VAL A 150 15.99 -2.38 -23.57
CA VAL A 150 15.14 -2.23 -24.75
C VAL A 150 14.42 -0.87 -24.76
N LYS A 151 13.79 -0.48 -23.64
CA LYS A 151 13.10 0.82 -23.52
C LYS A 151 14.04 1.99 -23.77
N ARG A 152 15.28 1.88 -23.29
CA ARG A 152 16.33 2.90 -23.39
C ARG A 152 16.85 3.05 -24.82
N VAL A 153 17.20 1.94 -25.47
CA VAL A 153 17.80 1.97 -26.82
C VAL A 153 16.77 2.24 -27.92
N LEU A 154 15.48 1.99 -27.66
CA LEU A 154 14.40 2.30 -28.61
C LEU A 154 14.10 3.80 -28.71
N ARG A 155 14.11 4.27 -29.96
CA ARG A 155 13.66 5.62 -30.34
C ARG A 155 12.18 5.85 -30.03
N PRO A 156 11.73 7.11 -29.89
CA PRO A 156 10.31 7.43 -29.97
C PRO A 156 9.68 6.83 -31.24
N ASN A 157 8.49 6.24 -31.14
CA ASN A 157 7.84 5.46 -32.21
C ASN A 157 8.55 4.16 -32.62
N GLY A 158 9.67 3.82 -31.99
CA GLY A 158 10.33 2.53 -32.15
C GLY A 158 9.51 1.39 -31.55
N ARG A 159 9.84 0.16 -31.92
CA ARG A 159 9.07 -1.03 -31.55
C ARG A 159 9.95 -2.17 -31.08
N LEU A 160 9.50 -2.83 -30.02
CA LEU A 160 9.96 -4.14 -29.63
C LEU A 160 9.07 -5.19 -30.31
N VAL A 161 9.69 -6.21 -30.89
CA VAL A 161 9.05 -7.42 -31.39
C VAL A 161 9.65 -8.60 -30.63
N VAL A 162 8.81 -9.37 -29.94
CA VAL A 162 9.21 -10.55 -29.16
C VAL A 162 8.53 -11.77 -29.74
N ILE A 163 9.33 -12.77 -30.12
CA ILE A 163 8.85 -14.10 -30.49
C ILE A 163 9.09 -15.02 -29.29
N THR A 164 8.00 -15.50 -28.69
CA THR A 164 8.01 -16.21 -27.39
C THR A 164 6.99 -17.33 -27.37
N LEU A 165 7.16 -18.33 -26.51
CA LEU A 165 6.07 -19.27 -26.15
C LEU A 165 5.00 -18.64 -25.26
N ALA A 166 5.17 -17.39 -24.82
CA ALA A 166 4.21 -16.63 -24.03
C ALA A 166 3.68 -17.43 -22.83
N GLN A 167 4.56 -18.15 -22.13
CA GLN A 167 4.22 -18.70 -20.82
C GLN A 167 3.71 -17.56 -19.93
N GLN A 168 2.79 -17.87 -19.02
CA GLN A 168 2.04 -16.86 -18.25
C GLN A 168 2.94 -15.74 -17.69
N HIS A 169 4.06 -16.11 -17.06
CA HIS A 169 5.00 -15.14 -16.48
C HIS A 169 5.68 -14.22 -17.51
N VAL A 170 5.94 -14.72 -18.72
CA VAL A 170 6.55 -13.94 -19.82
C VAL A 170 5.56 -12.92 -20.36
N ILE A 171 4.32 -13.36 -20.65
CA ILE A 171 3.30 -12.46 -21.19
C ILE A 171 2.89 -11.41 -20.15
N GLU A 172 2.70 -11.79 -18.89
CA GLU A 172 2.41 -10.86 -17.80
C GLU A 172 3.50 -9.79 -17.66
N LEU A 173 4.78 -10.19 -17.69
CA LEU A 173 5.90 -9.26 -17.62
C LEU A 173 5.91 -8.27 -18.79
N LEU A 174 5.67 -8.73 -20.02
CA LEU A 174 5.62 -7.87 -21.21
C LEU A 174 4.46 -6.86 -21.11
N LEU A 175 3.27 -7.32 -20.74
CA LEU A 175 2.08 -6.49 -20.60
C LEU A 175 2.28 -5.41 -19.52
N GLN A 176 2.77 -5.80 -18.34
CA GLN A 176 3.05 -4.88 -17.23
C GLN A 176 4.16 -3.88 -17.60
N THR A 177 5.28 -4.37 -18.14
CA THR A 177 6.44 -3.54 -18.45
C THR A 177 6.09 -2.47 -19.48
N PHE A 178 5.30 -2.80 -20.49
CA PHE A 178 4.93 -1.88 -21.56
C PHE A 178 3.53 -1.29 -21.38
N ARG A 179 3.00 -1.22 -20.15
CA ARG A 179 1.69 -0.60 -19.90
C ARG A 179 1.60 0.86 -20.35
N GLU A 180 2.48 1.70 -19.80
CA GLU A 180 2.45 3.15 -20.00
C GLU A 180 3.32 3.62 -21.16
N GLY A 181 2.72 4.38 -22.07
CA GLY A 181 3.44 4.96 -23.21
C GLY A 181 3.73 3.95 -24.33
N TRP A 182 3.02 2.82 -24.35
CA TRP A 182 3.13 1.85 -25.43
C TRP A 182 1.77 1.30 -25.88
N HIS A 183 1.70 1.04 -27.18
CA HIS A 183 0.65 0.25 -27.79
C HIS A 183 1.13 -1.19 -27.95
N LEU A 184 0.34 -2.15 -27.46
CA LEU A 184 0.68 -3.57 -27.56
C LEU A 184 -0.29 -4.32 -28.47
N SER A 185 0.28 -5.26 -29.21
CA SER A 185 -0.48 -6.25 -29.98
C SER A 185 0.14 -7.64 -29.82
N VAL A 186 -0.70 -8.65 -29.66
CA VAL A 186 -0.31 -10.06 -29.52
C VAL A 186 -0.93 -10.86 -30.66
N HIS A 187 -0.09 -11.65 -31.35
CA HIS A 187 -0.47 -12.41 -32.53
C HIS A 187 0.05 -13.84 -32.44
N VAL A 188 -0.75 -14.84 -32.80
CA VAL A 188 -0.28 -16.24 -32.91
C VAL A 188 0.57 -16.43 -34.18
N ILE A 189 1.70 -17.13 -34.06
CA ILE A 189 2.55 -17.50 -35.21
C ILE A 189 2.19 -18.90 -35.70
N GLN A 190 2.05 -19.02 -37.01
CA GLN A 190 1.72 -20.28 -37.67
C GLN A 190 3.01 -21.01 -38.07
N LEU A 191 3.33 -22.07 -37.34
CA LEU A 191 4.42 -22.98 -37.72
C LEU A 191 3.91 -24.14 -38.56
N SER A 192 4.60 -24.39 -39.67
CA SER A 192 4.30 -25.49 -40.59
C SER A 192 4.61 -26.85 -39.94
N GLY A 193 3.61 -27.73 -39.79
CA GLY A 193 3.85 -29.15 -39.42
C GLY A 193 3.86 -29.48 -37.92
N LEU A 194 3.34 -28.61 -37.05
CA LEU A 194 3.14 -28.92 -35.63
C LEU A 194 1.94 -29.87 -35.41
N SER A 195 2.04 -30.73 -34.39
CA SER A 195 0.90 -31.53 -33.93
C SER A 195 -0.08 -30.67 -33.11
N PRO A 196 -1.37 -31.04 -33.05
CA PRO A 196 -2.39 -30.35 -32.24
C PRO A 196 -2.07 -30.16 -30.75
N SER A 197 -1.14 -30.96 -30.22
CA SER A 197 -0.70 -30.93 -28.82
C SER A 197 0.56 -30.09 -28.58
N SER A 198 1.10 -29.45 -29.62
CA SER A 198 2.33 -28.66 -29.53
C SER A 198 2.05 -27.24 -29.06
N LEU A 199 3.01 -26.62 -28.37
CA LEU A 199 2.97 -25.20 -28.04
C LEU A 199 3.19 -24.37 -29.31
N HIS A 200 2.47 -23.25 -29.41
CA HIS A 200 2.59 -22.30 -30.51
C HIS A 200 3.34 -21.05 -30.05
N PRO A 201 4.25 -20.49 -30.85
CA PRO A 201 4.86 -19.21 -30.53
C PRO A 201 3.92 -18.05 -30.84
N PHE A 202 4.10 -16.96 -30.12
CA PHE A 202 3.39 -15.69 -30.27
C PHE A 202 4.37 -14.60 -30.66
N MET A 203 3.88 -13.64 -31.44
CA MET A 203 4.54 -12.37 -31.71
C MET A 203 3.89 -11.29 -30.84
N VAL A 204 4.61 -10.82 -29.84
CA VAL A 204 4.21 -9.68 -29.01
C VAL A 204 4.94 -8.44 -29.53
N ILE A 205 4.18 -7.41 -29.90
CA ILE A 205 4.71 -6.15 -30.39
C ILE A 205 4.37 -5.07 -29.39
N ALA A 206 5.39 -4.35 -28.90
CA ALA A 206 5.22 -3.16 -28.09
C ALA A 206 5.79 -1.95 -28.84
N LYS A 207 4.92 -1.03 -29.23
CA LYS A 207 5.27 0.19 -29.97
C LYS A 207 5.25 1.41 -29.04
N LYS A 208 6.37 2.14 -28.99
CA LYS A 208 6.54 3.31 -28.12
C LYS A 208 5.67 4.45 -28.64
N GLU A 209 4.62 4.80 -27.92
CA GLU A 209 3.74 5.92 -28.28
C GLU A 209 4.05 7.17 -27.47
N THR A 210 3.84 8.33 -28.09
CA THR A 210 3.98 9.65 -27.46
C THR A 210 2.64 10.25 -27.01
N ARG A 211 1.53 9.53 -27.19
CA ARG A 211 0.18 9.99 -26.89
C ARG A 211 -0.25 9.67 -25.45
N ALA A 212 -1.19 10.48 -24.94
CA ALA A 212 -1.64 10.45 -23.55
C ALA A 212 -2.69 9.37 -23.20
N LYS A 213 -3.25 8.64 -24.18
CA LYS A 213 -4.25 7.59 -23.92
C LYS A 213 -3.58 6.22 -23.84
N LEU A 214 -4.04 5.38 -22.92
CA LEU A 214 -3.65 3.96 -22.83
C LEU A 214 -4.54 3.14 -23.79
N PRO A 215 -4.08 2.78 -25.00
CA PRO A 215 -4.87 1.93 -25.88
C PRO A 215 -4.99 0.53 -25.29
N LEU A 216 -6.13 -0.12 -25.49
CA LEU A 216 -6.30 -1.54 -25.20
C LEU A 216 -5.28 -2.35 -26.02
N VAL A 217 -4.80 -3.44 -25.42
CA VAL A 217 -3.97 -4.45 -26.06
C VAL A 217 -4.83 -5.19 -27.09
N SER A 218 -4.38 -5.20 -28.34
CA SER A 218 -5.05 -5.95 -29.40
C SER A 218 -4.58 -7.40 -29.41
N LEU A 219 -5.51 -8.35 -29.42
CA LEU A 219 -5.23 -9.78 -29.49
C LEU A 219 -5.80 -10.35 -30.78
N ASP A 220 -4.92 -10.84 -31.65
CA ASP A 220 -5.29 -11.52 -32.90
C ASP A 220 -5.03 -13.02 -32.78
N LEU A 221 -6.13 -13.77 -32.64
CA LEU A 221 -6.16 -15.24 -32.63
C LEU A 221 -6.81 -15.79 -33.91
N SER A 222 -6.67 -15.13 -35.06
CA SER A 222 -7.32 -15.47 -36.35
C SER A 222 -7.04 -16.89 -36.92
N TRP A 223 -6.56 -17.80 -36.08
CA TRP A 223 -6.29 -19.19 -36.40
C TRP A 223 -7.45 -20.12 -35.98
N GLN A 224 -7.88 -20.97 -36.93
CA GLN A 224 -8.97 -21.94 -36.78
C GLN A 224 -8.50 -23.39 -36.55
N GLY A 225 -7.22 -23.60 -36.24
CA GLY A 225 -6.65 -24.93 -36.01
C GLY A 225 -6.72 -25.40 -34.55
N ALA A 226 -6.17 -26.58 -34.26
CA ALA A 226 -6.16 -27.16 -32.91
C ALA A 226 -4.87 -26.81 -32.18
N SER A 227 -4.89 -25.81 -31.29
CA SER A 227 -3.73 -25.41 -30.47
C SER A 227 -3.86 -26.07 -29.11
N ASN A 228 -2.77 -26.06 -28.35
CA ASN A 228 -2.89 -26.24 -26.92
C ASN A 228 -3.82 -25.15 -26.35
N LYS A 229 -5.07 -25.53 -26.07
CA LYS A 229 -6.12 -24.62 -25.57
C LYS A 229 -5.67 -23.91 -24.30
N PHE A 230 -4.96 -24.60 -23.42
CA PHE A 230 -4.47 -24.04 -22.16
C PHE A 230 -3.51 -22.88 -22.37
N GLN A 231 -2.54 -23.02 -23.29
CA GLN A 231 -1.58 -21.94 -23.60
C GLN A 231 -2.29 -20.70 -24.15
N VAL A 232 -3.27 -20.88 -25.05
CA VAL A 232 -4.01 -19.76 -25.62
C VAL A 232 -4.93 -19.11 -24.58
N GLU A 233 -5.57 -19.92 -23.73
CA GLU A 233 -6.40 -19.44 -22.62
C GLU A 233 -5.58 -18.58 -21.63
N ASP A 234 -4.35 -18.98 -21.29
CA ASP A 234 -3.47 -18.20 -20.41
C ASP A 234 -3.14 -16.83 -21.02
N VAL A 235 -2.82 -16.77 -22.31
CA VAL A 235 -2.54 -15.51 -23.02
C VAL A 235 -3.79 -14.63 -23.10
N VAL A 236 -4.96 -15.21 -23.40
CA VAL A 236 -6.25 -14.49 -23.41
C VAL A 236 -6.54 -13.88 -22.05
N GLN A 237 -6.42 -14.67 -20.98
CA GLN A 237 -6.66 -14.20 -19.62
C GLN A 237 -5.70 -13.08 -19.21
N ALA A 238 -4.41 -13.20 -19.54
CA ALA A 238 -3.43 -12.16 -19.26
C ALA A 238 -3.75 -10.85 -19.99
N VAL A 239 -4.15 -10.92 -21.27
CA VAL A 239 -4.54 -9.76 -22.07
C VAL A 239 -5.84 -9.13 -21.57
N ASP A 240 -6.84 -9.93 -21.23
CA ASP A 240 -8.12 -9.45 -20.69
C ASP A 240 -7.92 -8.73 -19.36
N LYS A 241 -7.12 -9.31 -18.45
CA LYS A 241 -6.74 -8.69 -17.18
C LYS A 241 -6.05 -7.34 -17.40
N GLU A 242 -5.11 -7.26 -18.32
CA GLU A 242 -4.42 -6.02 -18.67
C GLU A 242 -5.37 -4.98 -19.29
N ASN A 243 -6.31 -5.41 -20.13
CA ASN A 243 -7.30 -4.54 -20.74
C ASN A 243 -8.31 -3.97 -19.74
N ILE A 244 -8.67 -4.73 -18.71
CA ILE A 244 -9.45 -4.22 -17.57
C ILE A 244 -8.69 -3.07 -16.90
N LEU A 245 -7.40 -3.27 -16.57
CA LEU A 245 -6.56 -2.23 -15.95
C LEU A 245 -6.45 -0.98 -16.83
N ARG A 246 -6.20 -1.15 -18.13
CA ARG A 246 -6.13 -0.04 -19.10
C ARG A 246 -7.46 0.71 -19.23
N SER A 247 -8.59 0.01 -19.17
CA SER A 247 -9.93 0.61 -19.26
C SER A 247 -10.30 1.45 -18.04
N GLN A 248 -9.81 1.08 -16.86
CA GLN A 248 -10.06 1.78 -15.60
C GLN A 248 -9.15 3.01 -15.40
N GLY A 249 -8.19 3.26 -16.30
CA GLY A 249 -7.24 4.35 -16.16
C GLY A 249 -6.31 4.21 -14.93
N LEU A 250 -6.29 3.03 -14.31
CA LEU A 250 -5.41 2.70 -13.20
C LEU A 250 -3.99 2.52 -13.73
N CYS A 251 -3.29 3.65 -13.91
CA CYS A 251 -1.86 3.68 -13.76
C CYS A 251 -1.55 3.40 -12.28
N GLU A 252 -0.58 2.53 -12.00
CA GLU A 252 0.03 2.52 -10.67
C GLU A 252 0.41 3.98 -10.32
N PRO A 253 0.08 4.49 -9.13
CA PRO A 253 0.49 5.83 -8.74
C PRO A 253 2.01 5.91 -8.84
N ARG A 254 2.50 6.68 -9.82
CA ARG A 254 3.92 6.96 -10.01
C ARG A 254 4.49 7.40 -8.69
N ALA A 255 5.37 6.58 -8.11
CA ALA A 255 6.29 7.07 -7.10
C ALA A 255 7.03 8.29 -7.71
N PRO A 256 7.09 9.44 -7.01
CA PRO A 256 7.82 10.59 -7.50
C PRO A 256 9.26 10.18 -7.82
N ARG A 257 9.74 10.55 -9.02
CA ARG A 257 11.12 10.32 -9.44
C ARG A 257 12.04 10.99 -8.42
N SER A 258 12.79 10.21 -7.65
CA SER A 258 13.89 10.74 -6.84
C SER A 258 15.01 11.21 -7.78
N PRO A 259 15.72 12.30 -7.46
CA PRO A 259 16.87 12.74 -8.24
C PRO A 259 18.04 11.75 -8.06
N ASP A 260 18.78 11.54 -9.15
CA ASP A 260 20.16 11.02 -9.20
C ASP A 260 20.49 9.71 -8.46
N VAL A 261 19.84 8.60 -8.85
CA VAL A 261 20.37 7.26 -8.55
C VAL A 261 21.12 6.73 -9.78
N ASN A 262 22.39 6.36 -9.59
CA ASN A 262 23.22 5.72 -10.61
C ASN A 262 22.51 4.46 -11.17
N PRO A 263 22.26 4.34 -12.49
CA PRO A 263 21.47 3.26 -13.09
C PRO A 263 22.07 1.84 -12.93
N ARG A 264 23.26 1.71 -12.32
CA ARG A 264 23.90 0.43 -12.00
C ARG A 264 23.66 -0.07 -10.57
N ASP A 265 23.02 0.73 -9.71
CA ASP A 265 22.92 0.45 -8.28
C ASP A 265 21.46 0.28 -7.84
N TYR A 266 20.86 -0.84 -8.26
CA TYR A 266 19.45 -1.10 -8.02
C TYR A 266 19.15 -1.22 -6.51
N TYR A 267 19.88 -2.09 -5.78
CA TYR A 267 19.68 -2.29 -4.34
C TYR A 267 20.98 -2.65 -3.59
N GLU A 268 22.14 -2.57 -4.22
CA GLU A 268 23.38 -3.10 -3.62
C GLU A 268 23.90 -2.18 -2.52
N ASN A 269 23.83 -0.87 -2.72
CA ASN A 269 24.26 0.13 -1.75
C ASN A 269 23.08 0.86 -1.09
N LEU A 270 23.35 1.51 0.05
CA LEU A 270 22.42 2.45 0.68
C LEU A 270 22.57 3.83 0.05
N HIS A 271 21.44 4.49 -0.18
CA HIS A 271 21.39 5.87 -0.65
C HIS A 271 20.50 6.69 0.28
N PRO A 272 21.07 7.58 1.09
CA PRO A 272 20.30 8.32 2.08
C PRO A 272 19.05 8.99 1.50
N GLY A 273 17.89 8.76 2.13
CA GLY A 273 16.61 9.33 1.70
C GLY A 273 15.96 8.64 0.49
N ARG A 274 16.51 7.55 -0.03
CA ARG A 274 15.90 6.75 -1.10
C ARG A 274 14.55 6.21 -0.64
N ARG A 275 13.54 6.27 -1.52
CA ARG A 275 12.25 5.58 -1.39
C ARG A 275 11.82 4.96 -2.72
N LEU A 276 11.64 3.64 -2.77
CA LEU A 276 11.25 2.91 -3.98
C LEU A 276 10.09 1.96 -3.68
N ALA A 277 8.98 2.09 -4.41
CA ALA A 277 7.85 1.15 -4.32
C ALA A 277 7.99 0.02 -5.36
N ARG A 278 7.66 -1.21 -4.98
CA ARG A 278 7.71 -2.42 -5.81
C ARG A 278 6.53 -3.33 -5.49
N HIS A 279 6.07 -4.09 -6.45
CA HIS A 279 5.21 -5.24 -6.20
C HIS A 279 6.07 -6.49 -6.11
N LEU A 280 5.83 -7.31 -5.08
CA LEU A 280 6.45 -8.62 -4.90
C LEU A 280 5.37 -9.69 -4.96
N GLY A 281 5.75 -10.93 -5.26
CA GLY A 281 4.81 -12.02 -5.41
C GLY A 281 4.23 -12.08 -6.83
N SER A 282 4.46 -13.22 -7.47
CA SER A 282 3.97 -13.61 -8.79
C SER A 282 3.31 -15.00 -8.68
N HIS A 283 3.05 -15.67 -9.79
CA HIS A 283 2.39 -16.99 -9.88
C HIS A 283 3.05 -18.15 -9.09
N ARG A 284 4.24 -17.97 -8.48
CA ARG A 284 4.89 -18.96 -7.59
C ARG A 284 4.96 -18.57 -6.11
N SER A 285 4.64 -17.32 -5.79
CA SER A 285 4.42 -16.90 -4.42
C SER A 285 2.97 -17.17 -4.06
N GLN A 286 2.72 -17.68 -2.86
CA GLN A 286 1.35 -17.94 -2.38
C GLN A 286 0.56 -16.64 -2.21
N PHE A 287 1.27 -15.52 -2.09
CA PHE A 287 0.70 -14.21 -1.82
C PHE A 287 1.23 -13.17 -2.83
N THR A 288 0.66 -11.99 -2.78
CA THR A 288 1.05 -10.82 -3.55
C THR A 288 1.22 -9.69 -2.57
N TYR A 289 2.31 -8.96 -2.75
CA TYR A 289 2.78 -7.97 -1.82
C TYR A 289 3.04 -6.65 -2.54
N SER A 290 2.91 -5.57 -1.78
CA SER A 290 3.49 -4.27 -2.12
C SER A 290 4.63 -3.99 -1.14
N ALA A 291 5.80 -3.63 -1.64
CA ALA A 291 6.97 -3.34 -0.84
C ALA A 291 7.46 -1.90 -1.10
N VAL A 292 7.82 -1.19 -0.03
CA VAL A 292 8.44 0.12 -0.08
C VAL A 292 9.82 0.01 0.56
N ILE A 293 10.86 0.17 -0.26
CA ILE A 293 12.26 0.19 0.16
C ILE A 293 12.63 1.63 0.54
N MET A 294 13.10 1.84 1.76
CA MET A 294 13.51 3.14 2.29
C MET A 294 14.91 3.05 2.87
N ASP A 295 15.81 3.95 2.49
CA ASP A 295 17.15 4.04 3.08
C ASP A 295 17.19 5.23 4.05
N ALA A 296 17.73 5.00 5.25
CA ALA A 296 17.81 6.00 6.30
C ALA A 296 18.50 7.29 5.82
N LYS A 297 18.03 8.44 6.30
CA LYS A 297 18.65 9.75 6.03
C LYS A 297 20.00 9.86 6.76
N GLU A 298 20.87 10.76 6.31
CA GLU A 298 22.27 10.87 6.75
C GLU A 298 22.45 11.11 8.27
N ASP A 299 21.42 11.59 8.94
CA ASP A 299 21.35 11.95 10.35
C ASP A 299 21.05 10.77 11.30
N ILE A 300 20.74 9.58 10.77
CA ILE A 300 20.39 8.40 11.56
C ILE A 300 21.58 7.45 11.65
N ILE A 301 21.95 7.07 12.89
CA ILE A 301 22.92 5.98 13.12
C ILE A 301 22.13 4.66 13.19
N PRO A 302 22.26 3.77 12.19
CA PRO A 302 21.45 2.56 12.14
C PRO A 302 21.93 1.50 13.15
N GLU A 303 21.00 0.91 13.88
CA GLU A 303 21.20 -0.26 14.74
C GLU A 303 21.22 -1.55 13.91
N TYR A 304 20.39 -1.60 12.87
CA TYR A 304 20.36 -2.71 11.90
C TYR A 304 20.81 -2.24 10.53
N ARG A 305 21.58 -3.05 9.82
CA ARG A 305 22.02 -2.72 8.45
C ARG A 305 20.85 -2.71 7.45
N CYS A 306 19.91 -3.62 7.63
CA CYS A 306 18.66 -3.74 6.88
C CYS A 306 17.61 -4.42 7.77
N ALA A 307 16.33 -4.08 7.60
CA ALA A 307 15.20 -4.74 8.27
C ALA A 307 14.00 -4.87 7.32
N VAL A 308 13.15 -5.87 7.59
CA VAL A 308 11.89 -6.09 6.85
C VAL A 308 10.73 -5.88 7.79
N PHE A 309 9.84 -4.97 7.46
CA PHE A 309 8.64 -4.69 8.25
C PHE A 309 7.40 -5.20 7.54
N LEU A 310 6.79 -6.25 8.08
CA LEU A 310 5.52 -6.77 7.59
C LEU A 310 4.38 -5.94 8.19
N VAL A 311 3.57 -5.33 7.35
CA VAL A 311 2.38 -4.58 7.74
C VAL A 311 1.24 -5.57 7.98
N PRO A 312 0.57 -5.52 9.15
CA PRO A 312 -0.63 -6.31 9.40
C PRO A 312 -1.67 -6.04 8.32
N LYS A 313 -2.25 -7.11 7.76
CA LYS A 313 -3.12 -7.04 6.58
C LYS A 313 -4.33 -6.12 6.81
N ASP A 314 -4.91 -6.20 8.00
CA ASP A 314 -6.04 -5.42 8.47
C ASP A 314 -5.70 -3.94 8.73
N ARG A 315 -4.41 -3.59 8.80
CA ARG A 315 -3.94 -2.23 9.10
C ARG A 315 -3.27 -1.54 7.91
N ALA A 316 -3.11 -2.23 6.80
CA ALA A 316 -2.45 -1.74 5.57
C ALA A 316 -2.89 -0.36 5.09
N HIS A 317 -4.14 0.01 5.36
CA HIS A 317 -4.75 1.27 4.95
C HIS A 317 -4.51 2.41 5.94
N GLU A 318 -4.10 2.13 7.20
CA GLU A 318 -3.85 3.16 8.21
C GLU A 318 -2.79 4.15 7.72
N TRP A 319 -2.96 5.42 8.08
CA TRP A 319 -2.06 6.50 7.67
C TRP A 319 -0.59 6.17 7.91
N LEU A 320 -0.28 5.48 9.02
CA LEU A 320 1.07 5.08 9.39
C LEU A 320 1.74 4.19 8.32
N PHE A 321 0.97 3.34 7.65
CA PHE A 321 1.49 2.41 6.63
C PHE A 321 1.22 2.87 5.20
N SER A 322 0.15 3.63 4.97
CA SER A 322 -0.30 4.02 3.63
C SER A 322 0.24 5.37 3.15
N SER A 323 0.55 6.30 4.06
CA SER A 323 1.09 7.63 3.73
C SER A 323 2.62 7.62 3.62
N VAL A 324 3.19 8.55 2.83
CA VAL A 324 4.65 8.67 2.70
C VAL A 324 5.29 9.08 4.02
N GLU A 325 4.63 10.01 4.73
CA GLU A 325 5.07 10.57 5.99
C GLU A 325 5.08 9.51 7.11
N GLY A 326 3.99 8.73 7.23
CA GLY A 326 3.90 7.63 8.18
C GLY A 326 4.96 6.54 7.93
N GLN A 327 5.20 6.19 6.67
CA GLN A 327 6.24 5.22 6.31
C GLN A 327 7.64 5.67 6.75
N TRP A 328 7.95 6.96 6.61
CA TRP A 328 9.22 7.52 7.11
C TRP A 328 9.31 7.49 8.64
N GLN A 329 8.20 7.69 9.35
CA GLN A 329 8.15 7.54 10.80
C GLN A 329 8.45 6.09 11.25
N ILE A 330 8.01 5.09 10.47
CA ILE A 330 8.40 3.69 10.70
C ILE A 330 9.90 3.51 10.42
N ALA A 331 10.41 4.02 9.29
CA ALA A 331 11.84 3.92 8.95
C ALA A 331 12.75 4.50 10.06
N GLU A 332 12.37 5.65 10.63
CA GLU A 332 13.09 6.29 11.72
C GLU A 332 13.05 5.47 13.03
N SER A 333 11.87 4.94 13.39
CA SER A 333 11.70 4.15 14.63
C SER A 333 12.41 2.78 14.59
N THR A 334 12.49 2.14 13.42
CA THR A 334 13.15 0.83 13.25
C THR A 334 14.68 0.89 13.33
N LYS A 335 15.26 2.10 13.24
CA LYS A 335 16.72 2.33 13.24
C LYS A 335 17.46 1.45 12.23
N ALA A 336 16.84 1.13 11.11
CA ALA A 336 17.44 0.32 10.06
C ALA A 336 18.09 1.22 8.99
N GLY A 337 19.30 0.87 8.53
CA GLY A 337 19.95 1.56 7.42
C GLY A 337 19.16 1.46 6.12
N ARG A 338 18.50 0.31 5.90
CA ARG A 338 17.41 0.12 4.95
C ARG A 338 16.22 -0.53 5.63
N LEU A 339 15.03 0.05 5.47
CA LEU A 339 13.76 -0.56 5.81
C LEU A 339 13.06 -1.04 4.54
N ILE A 340 12.58 -2.28 4.54
CA ILE A 340 11.71 -2.83 3.50
C ILE A 340 10.34 -3.02 4.13
N LEU A 341 9.45 -2.06 3.91
CA LEU A 341 8.07 -2.11 4.41
C LEU A 341 7.22 -2.93 3.44
N VAL A 342 6.59 -4.01 3.89
CA VAL A 342 5.87 -4.97 3.05
C VAL A 342 4.41 -5.08 3.49
N THR A 343 3.50 -4.92 2.54
CA THR A 343 2.06 -4.98 2.72
C THR A 343 1.48 -6.10 1.87
N LEU A 344 0.62 -6.94 2.44
CA LEU A 344 -0.09 -7.99 1.70
C LEU A 344 -1.26 -7.41 0.89
N ASP A 345 -1.61 -8.05 -0.23
CA ASP A 345 -2.83 -7.71 -0.96
C ASP A 345 -4.08 -7.96 -0.07
N PRO A 346 -4.96 -6.95 0.10
CA PRO A 346 -6.17 -7.07 0.92
C PRO A 346 -7.10 -8.23 0.51
N ASN A 347 -7.06 -8.67 -0.74
CA ASN A 347 -7.95 -9.70 -1.27
C ASN A 347 -7.47 -11.14 -0.98
N GLN A 348 -6.31 -11.32 -0.35
CA GLN A 348 -5.70 -12.64 -0.15
C GLN A 348 -5.94 -13.20 1.26
N TYR A 349 -6.34 -14.46 1.35
CA TYR A 349 -6.58 -15.12 2.63
C TYR A 349 -5.29 -15.72 3.18
N VAL A 350 -5.00 -15.47 4.46
CA VAL A 350 -3.78 -15.93 5.15
C VAL A 350 -4.18 -16.71 6.39
N ASP A 351 -3.82 -17.98 6.46
CA ASP A 351 -4.03 -18.82 7.65
C ASP A 351 -2.93 -18.63 8.70
N ASN A 352 -1.69 -18.41 8.28
CA ASN A 352 -0.53 -18.37 9.16
C ASN A 352 0.52 -17.35 8.67
N ILE A 353 0.94 -16.45 9.58
CA ILE A 353 1.94 -15.42 9.28
C ILE A 353 3.35 -16.02 9.07
N LEU A 354 3.61 -17.23 9.57
CA LEU A 354 4.86 -17.95 9.28
C LEU A 354 4.92 -18.34 7.80
N ASP A 355 3.80 -18.73 7.20
CA ASP A 355 3.72 -19.09 5.78
C ASP A 355 3.98 -17.87 4.91
N VAL A 356 3.44 -16.70 5.31
CA VAL A 356 3.74 -15.40 4.68
C VAL A 356 5.22 -15.09 4.78
N LYS A 357 5.83 -15.28 5.95
CA LYS A 357 7.26 -15.00 6.14
C LYS A 357 8.15 -15.95 5.32
N ASP A 358 7.81 -17.23 5.26
CA ASP A 358 8.57 -18.23 4.51
C ASP A 358 8.47 -17.97 2.99
N ASP A 359 7.29 -17.59 2.51
CA ASP A 359 7.03 -17.19 1.13
C ASP A 359 7.71 -15.86 0.76
N LEU A 360 7.69 -14.86 1.65
CA LEU A 360 8.27 -13.53 1.45
C LEU A 360 9.81 -13.52 1.53
N SER A 361 10.38 -14.40 2.36
CA SER A 361 11.82 -14.48 2.61
C SER A 361 12.72 -14.55 1.37
N PRO A 362 12.44 -15.40 0.36
CA PRO A 362 13.21 -15.41 -0.89
C PRO A 362 13.04 -14.10 -1.68
N LEU A 363 11.83 -13.54 -1.74
CA LEU A 363 11.52 -12.32 -2.52
C LEU A 363 12.30 -11.11 -2.01
N VAL A 364 12.41 -10.99 -0.68
CA VAL A 364 13.06 -9.84 -0.04
C VAL A 364 14.58 -9.92 -0.12
N LYS A 365 15.19 -11.10 -0.28
CA LYS A 365 16.66 -11.25 -0.43
C LYS A 365 17.22 -10.42 -1.59
N CYS A 366 16.48 -10.31 -2.68
CA CYS A 366 16.85 -9.53 -3.86
C CYS A 366 16.89 -8.02 -3.62
N LEU A 367 16.26 -7.54 -2.55
CA LEU A 367 16.17 -6.12 -2.16
C LEU A 367 17.21 -5.72 -1.10
N LEU A 368 17.90 -6.71 -0.53
CA LEU A 368 18.93 -6.49 0.49
C LEU A 368 20.20 -5.85 -0.09
N PRO A 369 20.90 -5.03 0.70
CA PRO A 369 22.29 -4.64 0.43
C PRO A 369 23.18 -5.87 0.21
N LEU A 370 24.22 -5.74 -0.64
CA LEU A 370 25.05 -6.88 -1.07
C LEU A 370 25.66 -7.65 0.12
N ASP A 371 26.13 -6.91 1.12
CA ASP A 371 26.71 -7.40 2.38
C ASP A 371 25.70 -8.12 3.28
N CYS A 372 24.41 -7.86 3.12
CA CYS A 372 23.33 -8.53 3.84
C CYS A 372 22.85 -9.82 3.17
N ARG A 373 23.13 -10.04 1.88
CA ARG A 373 22.61 -11.21 1.12
C ARG A 373 23.25 -12.53 1.55
N GLU A 374 24.48 -12.49 2.02
CA GLU A 374 25.20 -13.65 2.52
C GLU A 374 24.86 -13.98 3.98
N SER A 375 24.18 -13.07 4.68
CA SER A 375 23.74 -13.25 6.06
C SER A 375 22.29 -13.72 6.14
N ASN A 376 22.02 -14.79 6.89
CA ASN A 376 20.66 -15.30 7.11
C ASN A 376 19.86 -14.51 8.16
N THR A 377 20.37 -13.39 8.67
CA THR A 377 19.83 -12.73 9.88
C THR A 377 19.28 -11.32 9.61
N VAL A 378 18.48 -11.15 8.55
CA VAL A 378 17.71 -9.91 8.41
C VAL A 378 16.49 -9.99 9.33
N PRO A 379 16.33 -9.06 10.30
CA PRO A 379 15.20 -9.09 11.20
C PRO A 379 13.91 -8.83 10.44
N TYR A 380 12.96 -9.76 10.60
CA TYR A 380 11.55 -9.54 10.28
C TYR A 380 10.89 -8.96 11.50
N MET A 381 10.46 -7.72 11.37
CA MET A 381 9.62 -7.02 12.32
C MET A 381 8.22 -7.00 11.73
N THR A 382 7.24 -7.14 12.60
CA THR A 382 5.87 -6.75 12.33
C THR A 382 5.51 -5.89 13.52
N GLN A 383 4.74 -4.83 13.32
CA GLN A 383 3.98 -4.33 14.45
C GLN A 383 2.90 -5.38 14.69
N GLY A 384 3.24 -6.44 15.45
CA GLY A 384 2.20 -7.15 16.17
C GLY A 384 1.43 -6.10 16.95
N ASP A 385 0.14 -6.28 17.13
CA ASP A 385 -0.74 -5.29 17.77
C ASP A 385 -0.32 -4.91 19.20
N GLY A 386 0.83 -5.38 19.67
CA GLY A 386 1.23 -5.54 21.06
C GLY A 386 0.46 -6.67 21.72
N ILE A 387 -0.59 -7.22 21.08
CA ILE A 387 -1.61 -8.04 21.71
C ILE A 387 -1.12 -9.47 21.96
N ALA A 388 -0.79 -9.76 23.21
CA ALA A 388 -0.50 -11.07 23.76
C ALA A 388 -1.74 -12.00 23.78
N SER A 389 -2.94 -11.45 23.97
CA SER A 389 -4.19 -12.23 23.95
C SER A 389 -5.41 -11.37 23.63
N ARG A 390 -6.41 -11.97 22.95
CA ARG A 390 -7.67 -11.34 22.55
C ARG A 390 -8.85 -12.15 23.10
N ASN A 391 -9.83 -11.48 23.68
CA ASN A 391 -11.04 -12.10 24.21
C ASN A 391 -12.29 -11.31 23.78
N ILE A 392 -13.12 -11.91 22.92
CA ILE A 392 -14.36 -11.30 22.48
C ILE A 392 -15.37 -11.30 23.63
N ARG A 393 -15.85 -10.12 24.01
CA ARG A 393 -16.84 -9.92 25.08
C ARG A 393 -18.27 -9.95 24.56
N ASP A 394 -18.51 -9.32 23.42
CA ASP A 394 -19.85 -9.21 22.85
C ASP A 394 -19.78 -8.93 21.35
N GLU A 395 -20.81 -9.34 20.63
CA GLU A 395 -21.01 -9.00 19.22
C GLU A 395 -22.44 -8.46 19.07
N VAL A 396 -22.55 -7.20 18.67
CA VAL A 396 -23.81 -6.45 18.62
C VAL A 396 -24.06 -6.02 17.19
N ILE A 397 -25.28 -6.16 16.71
CA ILE A 397 -25.66 -5.73 15.35
C ILE A 397 -26.66 -4.58 15.47
N SER A 398 -26.29 -3.43 14.92
CA SER A 398 -27.21 -2.30 14.75
C SER A 398 -27.77 -2.25 13.32
N PRO A 399 -29.07 -1.93 13.14
CA PRO A 399 -29.62 -1.61 11.82
C PRO A 399 -28.97 -0.40 11.13
N LEU A 400 -28.44 0.57 11.89
CA LEU A 400 -27.84 1.80 11.34
C LEU A 400 -26.33 1.62 11.12
N THR A 401 -25.61 1.24 12.18
CA THR A 401 -24.14 1.16 12.16
C THR A 401 -23.61 -0.18 11.63
N GLY A 402 -24.42 -1.24 11.65
CA GLY A 402 -24.01 -2.60 11.28
C GLY A 402 -23.43 -3.39 12.46
N ALA A 403 -22.64 -4.43 12.16
CA ALA A 403 -22.04 -5.28 13.17
C ALA A 403 -20.90 -4.57 13.93
N MET A 404 -20.89 -4.69 15.25
CA MET A 404 -19.94 -4.13 16.19
C MET A 404 -19.42 -5.25 17.09
N LEU A 405 -18.13 -5.21 17.40
CA LEU A 405 -17.44 -6.17 18.24
C LEU A 405 -16.87 -5.45 19.46
N VAL A 406 -17.12 -5.99 20.65
CA VAL A 406 -16.46 -5.57 21.89
C VAL A 406 -15.47 -6.64 22.27
N GLU A 407 -14.19 -6.29 22.40
CA GLU A 407 -13.13 -7.23 22.74
C GLU A 407 -12.17 -6.66 23.79
N ASP A 408 -11.66 -7.53 24.67
CA ASP A 408 -10.54 -7.22 25.55
C ASP A 408 -9.25 -7.72 24.91
N VAL A 409 -8.21 -6.89 24.95
CA VAL A 409 -6.89 -7.17 24.39
C VAL A 409 -5.80 -6.93 25.43
N VAL A 410 -4.85 -7.84 25.57
CA VAL A 410 -3.72 -7.70 26.51
C VAL A 410 -2.47 -7.36 25.72
N LEU A 411 -1.77 -6.27 26.01
CA LEU A 411 -0.51 -5.91 25.39
C LEU A 411 0.68 -6.51 26.17
N SER A 412 1.63 -7.15 25.48
CA SER A 412 2.91 -7.59 26.05
C SER A 412 4.07 -6.73 25.53
N GLU A 413 4.77 -6.04 26.43
CA GLU A 413 6.02 -5.37 26.09
C GLU A 413 7.17 -6.38 25.87
N GLU A 414 8.00 -6.12 24.86
CA GLU A 414 9.25 -6.85 24.69
C GLU A 414 10.23 -6.57 25.84
N LYS A 415 10.91 -7.64 26.29
CA LYS A 415 11.77 -7.73 27.48
C LYS A 415 12.88 -6.68 27.51
N THR A 416 12.61 -5.46 28.00
CA THR A 416 13.66 -4.44 28.19
C THR A 416 13.71 -3.83 29.59
N SER A 417 12.77 -4.14 30.49
CA SER A 417 12.86 -3.70 31.90
C SER A 417 12.34 -4.73 32.90
N SER A 418 12.88 -4.65 34.12
CA SER A 418 12.67 -5.58 35.23
C SER A 418 11.26 -5.52 35.81
N LYS A 419 10.31 -6.17 35.13
CA LYS A 419 9.00 -6.75 35.51
C LYS A 419 8.01 -6.47 34.36
N PRO A 420 7.45 -7.49 33.69
CA PRO A 420 6.45 -7.27 32.66
C PRO A 420 5.16 -6.74 33.29
N THR A 421 4.73 -5.55 32.89
CA THR A 421 3.36 -5.06 33.11
C THR A 421 2.54 -5.43 31.89
N GLU A 422 1.64 -6.40 32.04
CA GLU A 422 0.62 -6.71 31.04
C GLU A 422 -0.47 -5.64 31.14
N GLU A 423 -0.53 -4.73 30.17
CA GLU A 423 -1.62 -3.75 30.07
C GLU A 423 -2.80 -4.38 29.33
N CYS A 424 -4.02 -4.13 29.78
CA CYS A 424 -5.23 -4.69 29.19
C CYS A 424 -6.13 -3.56 28.72
N PHE A 425 -6.69 -3.67 27.52
CA PHE A 425 -7.57 -2.67 26.93
C PHE A 425 -8.87 -3.32 26.49
N ARG A 426 -9.96 -2.56 26.51
CA ARG A 426 -11.23 -2.92 25.88
C ARG A 426 -11.45 -2.08 24.63
N ARG A 427 -11.79 -2.72 23.52
CA ARG A 427 -12.00 -2.08 22.22
C ARG A 427 -13.45 -2.17 21.77
N LEU A 428 -13.93 -1.10 21.14
CA LEU A 428 -15.14 -1.10 20.32
C LEU A 428 -14.73 -1.06 18.85
N VAL A 429 -15.02 -2.14 18.12
CA VAL A 429 -14.65 -2.31 16.72
C VAL A 429 -15.90 -2.35 15.84
N PHE A 430 -15.99 -1.46 14.87
CA PHE A 430 -17.08 -1.44 13.90
C PHE A 430 -16.73 -2.33 12.70
N ARG A 431 -17.41 -3.46 12.49
CA ARG A 431 -17.06 -4.42 11.41
C ARG A 431 -17.39 -3.92 10.02
N ARG A 432 -18.41 -3.06 9.89
CA ARG A 432 -18.76 -2.44 8.60
C ARG A 432 -17.66 -1.48 8.14
N ASN A 433 -16.92 -0.90 9.08
CA ASN A 433 -15.79 -0.03 8.81
C ASN A 433 -14.64 -0.34 9.78
N PRO A 434 -13.90 -1.45 9.57
CA PRO A 434 -12.81 -1.84 10.47
C PRO A 434 -11.67 -0.80 10.48
N ASN A 435 -11.71 0.14 9.54
CA ASN A 435 -10.75 1.22 9.30
C ASN A 435 -11.06 2.50 10.11
N LEU A 436 -12.21 2.56 10.80
CA LEU A 436 -12.57 3.68 11.69
C LEU A 436 -11.64 3.73 12.90
N ILE A 437 -11.34 4.93 13.43
CA ILE A 437 -10.60 5.05 14.70
C ILE A 437 -11.38 4.30 15.78
N GLN A 438 -10.79 3.21 16.27
CA GLN A 438 -11.42 2.32 17.24
C GLN A 438 -11.34 2.97 18.62
N SER A 439 -12.44 2.93 19.37
CA SER A 439 -12.39 3.40 20.76
C SER A 439 -11.69 2.34 21.63
N GLU A 440 -10.61 2.72 22.30
CA GLU A 440 -9.83 1.84 23.17
C GLU A 440 -9.80 2.38 24.62
N ALA A 441 -10.18 1.54 25.57
CA ALA A 441 -10.28 1.88 26.98
C ALA A 441 -9.28 1.07 27.79
N LEU A 442 -8.41 1.73 28.58
CA LEU A 442 -7.51 1.02 29.49
C LEU A 442 -8.32 0.34 30.60
N LEU A 443 -7.98 -0.91 30.91
CA LEU A 443 -8.60 -1.70 31.97
C LEU A 443 -7.67 -1.80 33.17
N VAL A 444 -8.15 -1.35 34.33
CA VAL A 444 -7.39 -1.34 35.59
C VAL A 444 -8.02 -2.23 36.65
N ARG A 445 -7.19 -2.83 37.50
CA ARG A 445 -7.65 -3.64 38.64
C ARG A 445 -8.07 -2.74 39.79
N VAL A 446 -9.28 -2.96 40.32
CA VAL A 446 -9.72 -2.31 41.55
C VAL A 446 -9.10 -3.03 42.75
N LYS A 447 -8.24 -2.35 43.51
CA LYS A 447 -7.89 -2.80 44.86
C LYS A 447 -9.05 -2.49 45.80
N ILE A 448 -9.97 -3.45 45.98
CA ILE A 448 -10.98 -3.33 47.03
C ILE A 448 -10.27 -3.45 48.38
N SER A 449 -10.03 -2.31 49.03
CA SER A 449 -9.66 -2.28 50.44
C SER A 449 -10.89 -2.76 51.24
N PRO A 450 -10.80 -3.81 52.06
CA PRO A 450 -11.96 -4.25 52.84
C PRO A 450 -12.37 -3.10 53.77
N LYS A 451 -13.62 -2.66 53.62
CA LYS A 451 -14.25 -1.74 54.57
C LYS A 451 -14.09 -2.34 55.96
N ILE A 452 -13.59 -1.53 56.89
CA ILE A 452 -13.56 -1.85 58.31
C ILE A 452 -15.01 -1.99 58.75
N GLU A 453 -15.49 -3.22 58.84
CA GLU A 453 -16.73 -3.54 59.53
C GLU A 453 -16.54 -3.31 61.03
N ASP A 454 -17.39 -2.45 61.55
CA ASP A 454 -17.53 -2.09 62.94
C ASP A 454 -17.76 -3.34 63.79
N LYS A 455 -16.88 -3.59 64.78
CA LYS A 455 -16.96 -4.76 65.65
C LYS A 455 -18.08 -4.60 66.66
N GLY A 456 -19.28 -5.01 66.26
CA GLY A 456 -20.35 -5.42 67.15
C GLY A 456 -19.99 -6.72 67.88
N LYS A 457 -19.87 -6.64 69.20
CA LYS A 457 -19.65 -7.75 70.14
C LYS A 457 -20.66 -8.89 69.96
N ASN A 458 -20.19 -10.14 70.03
CA ASN A 458 -20.69 -11.25 70.87
C ASN A 458 -19.93 -12.53 70.51
N LEU A 459 -19.05 -13.05 71.38
CA LEU A 459 -19.34 -14.00 72.46
C LEU A 459 -19.84 -15.37 71.96
N GLY A 460 -18.96 -16.37 72.10
CA GLY A 460 -19.36 -17.74 72.45
C GLY A 460 -18.95 -18.83 71.46
N GLY A 461 -18.27 -19.86 71.99
CA GLY A 461 -18.42 -21.23 71.45
C GLY A 461 -17.14 -21.93 71.00
N SER A 462 -16.46 -22.54 71.96
CA SER A 462 -15.39 -23.52 71.74
C SER A 462 -15.87 -24.76 70.97
N GLY A 463 -15.05 -25.31 70.09
CA GLY A 463 -15.29 -26.63 69.49
C GLY A 463 -14.06 -27.20 68.77
N ARG A 464 -13.18 -27.87 69.53
CA ARG A 464 -12.13 -28.77 69.00
C ARG A 464 -12.76 -29.88 68.15
N LYS A 465 -12.11 -30.28 67.04
CA LYS A 465 -11.77 -31.69 66.77
C LYS A 465 -10.73 -31.87 65.66
N HIS A 466 -9.85 -32.83 65.94
CA HIS A 466 -8.69 -33.27 65.17
C HIS A 466 -9.06 -34.18 63.98
N ALA A 467 -8.30 -33.98 62.90
CA ALA A 467 -7.69 -34.92 61.96
C ALA A 467 -8.14 -36.40 61.85
N SER A 468 -8.34 -36.85 60.60
CA SER A 468 -7.92 -38.18 60.13
C SER A 468 -7.63 -38.23 58.61
N LYS A 469 -6.36 -38.57 58.29
CA LYS A 469 -5.80 -39.46 57.23
C LYS A 469 -6.80 -40.02 56.18
N LYS A 470 -6.50 -40.25 54.89
CA LYS A 470 -5.24 -40.55 54.16
C LYS A 470 -5.53 -40.60 52.63
N LYS A 471 -4.57 -40.12 51.84
CA LYS A 471 -4.09 -40.56 50.50
C LYS A 471 -5.04 -41.15 49.43
N SER A 472 -5.11 -40.48 48.27
CA SER A 472 -4.83 -41.02 46.92
C SER A 472 -4.56 -39.84 45.95
N ARG A 473 -3.34 -39.71 45.44
CA ARG A 473 -2.88 -40.09 44.08
C ARG A 473 -3.53 -39.30 42.94
N GLY A 474 -2.82 -38.24 42.54
CA GLY A 474 -2.48 -37.88 41.14
C GLY A 474 -3.60 -37.86 40.11
N GLY A 475 -4.16 -36.67 39.87
CA GLY A 475 -4.74 -36.25 38.61
C GLY A 475 -4.19 -34.86 38.28
N LYS A 476 -3.62 -34.70 37.08
CA LYS A 476 -3.26 -33.40 36.50
C LYS A 476 -4.56 -32.68 36.19
N ASP A 477 -4.94 -31.71 37.03
CA ASP A 477 -5.99 -30.76 36.67
C ASP A 477 -5.33 -29.55 36.00
N THR A 478 -5.66 -29.41 34.72
CA THR A 478 -5.57 -28.19 33.93
C THR A 478 -6.18 -27.04 34.73
N VAL A 479 -5.33 -26.18 35.29
CA VAL A 479 -5.76 -24.94 35.93
C VAL A 479 -6.31 -24.02 34.85
N SER A 480 -7.64 -23.93 34.84
CA SER A 480 -8.46 -22.95 34.15
C SER A 480 -7.89 -21.53 34.30
N ALA A 481 -7.50 -20.93 33.17
CA ALA A 481 -7.14 -19.52 33.05
C ALA A 481 -8.36 -18.58 33.03
N ASN A 482 -9.59 -19.12 33.11
CA ASN A 482 -10.82 -18.35 32.88
C ASN A 482 -11.38 -17.63 34.12
N LYS A 483 -10.66 -17.59 35.26
CA LYS A 483 -11.18 -17.00 36.51
C LYS A 483 -10.63 -15.60 36.86
N HIS A 484 -9.79 -15.00 36.01
CA HIS A 484 -9.07 -13.77 36.33
C HIS A 484 -9.53 -12.49 35.62
N VAL A 485 -10.58 -12.54 34.79
CA VAL A 485 -11.00 -11.40 33.93
C VAL A 485 -12.26 -10.66 34.45
N GLU A 486 -12.77 -11.00 35.63
CA GLU A 486 -14.01 -10.40 36.19
C GLU A 486 -13.76 -9.17 37.11
N ASP A 487 -12.51 -8.84 37.45
CA ASP A 487 -12.16 -7.75 38.41
C ASP A 487 -11.56 -6.48 37.76
N LEU A 488 -11.77 -6.27 36.45
CA LEU A 488 -11.22 -5.14 35.68
C LEU A 488 -12.32 -4.12 35.34
N ILE A 489 -12.04 -2.83 35.54
CA ILE A 489 -12.92 -1.70 35.20
C ILE A 489 -12.26 -0.79 34.17
N VAL A 490 -13.06 0.02 33.47
CA VAL A 490 -12.55 1.05 32.54
C VAL A 490 -11.92 2.22 33.32
N ASP A 491 -10.71 2.61 32.92
CA ASP A 491 -10.05 3.81 33.41
C ASP A 491 -10.40 5.04 32.56
N HIS A 492 -11.41 5.79 33.01
CA HIS A 492 -11.83 7.05 32.39
C HIS A 492 -10.88 8.23 32.64
N SER A 493 -9.73 8.02 33.27
CA SER A 493 -8.64 9.00 33.37
C SER A 493 -7.57 8.83 32.30
N TYR A 494 -7.72 7.84 31.43
CA TYR A 494 -6.79 7.55 30.35
C TYR A 494 -7.46 7.72 28.99
N LEU A 495 -6.78 8.43 28.07
CA LEU A 495 -7.16 8.54 26.66
C LEU A 495 -6.15 7.76 25.82
N ALA A 496 -6.59 6.63 25.27
CA ALA A 496 -5.74 5.79 24.43
C ALA A 496 -5.42 6.43 23.07
N SER A 497 -6.37 7.20 22.52
CA SER A 497 -6.21 7.87 21.24
C SER A 497 -5.42 9.18 21.38
N PRO A 498 -4.28 9.34 20.67
CA PRO A 498 -3.56 10.62 20.62
C PRO A 498 -4.40 11.77 20.07
N TYR A 499 -5.39 11.48 19.22
CA TYR A 499 -6.31 12.47 18.67
C TYR A 499 -7.20 13.10 19.76
N HIS A 500 -7.75 12.28 20.67
CA HIS A 500 -8.49 12.78 21.84
C HIS A 500 -7.59 13.63 22.74
N GLY A 501 -6.33 13.24 22.90
CA GLY A 501 -5.33 14.07 23.57
C GLY A 501 -5.15 15.44 22.91
N GLY A 502 -5.10 15.49 21.58
CA GLY A 502 -5.05 16.73 20.80
C GLY A 502 -6.28 17.62 20.97
N MET A 503 -7.49 17.03 20.94
CA MET A 503 -8.75 17.74 21.19
C MET A 503 -8.77 18.38 22.58
N VAL A 504 -8.40 17.63 23.62
CA VAL A 504 -8.32 18.15 24.99
C VAL A 504 -7.22 19.21 25.11
N ALA A 505 -6.07 19.02 24.48
CA ALA A 505 -4.99 20.02 24.48
C ALA A 505 -5.43 21.34 23.83
N ALA A 506 -6.23 21.29 22.76
CA ALA A 506 -6.81 22.49 22.14
C ALA A 506 -7.73 23.25 23.12
N LEU A 507 -8.50 22.54 23.94
CA LEU A 507 -9.30 23.16 25.01
C LEU A 507 -8.40 23.80 26.07
N ILE A 508 -7.22 23.23 26.35
CA ILE A 508 -6.25 23.82 27.27
C ILE A 508 -5.62 25.10 26.69
N LEU A 509 -5.50 25.24 25.37
CA LEU A 509 -4.99 26.48 24.77
C LEU A 509 -5.91 27.69 25.00
N ILE A 510 -7.20 27.44 25.24
CA ILE A 510 -8.18 28.46 25.65
C ILE A 510 -8.41 28.46 27.18
N ALA A 511 -7.57 27.76 27.96
CA ALA A 511 -7.73 27.59 29.40
C ALA A 511 -7.72 28.92 30.18
N ASN A 512 -6.90 29.90 29.79
CA ASN A 512 -6.89 31.20 30.46
C ASN A 512 -8.25 31.91 30.33
N SER A 513 -8.85 31.85 29.14
CA SER A 513 -10.20 32.37 28.92
C SER A 513 -11.24 31.56 29.69
N LEU A 514 -11.09 30.23 29.78
CA LEU A 514 -11.94 29.36 30.62
C LEU A 514 -11.81 29.68 32.11
N GLU A 515 -10.61 29.92 32.65
CA GLU A 515 -10.37 30.24 34.06
C GLU A 515 -10.98 31.60 34.46
N GLU A 516 -10.82 32.62 33.63
CA GLU A 516 -11.49 33.92 33.79
C GLU A 516 -13.02 33.76 33.79
N TRP A 517 -13.52 32.84 32.98
CA TRP A 517 -14.93 32.55 32.88
C TRP A 517 -15.47 31.78 34.09
N LEU A 518 -14.75 30.76 34.57
CA LEU A 518 -15.08 29.97 35.75
C LEU A 518 -15.07 30.79 37.03
N THR A 519 -14.12 31.72 37.16
CA THR A 519 -14.05 32.65 38.30
C THR A 519 -15.25 33.62 38.35
N SER A 520 -15.93 33.84 37.22
CA SER A 520 -17.15 34.64 37.13
C SER A 520 -18.44 33.91 37.55
N LYS A 521 -18.36 32.61 37.93
CA LYS A 521 -19.51 31.73 38.25
C LYS A 521 -20.54 31.60 37.13
N GLN A 522 -20.12 31.79 35.87
CA GLN A 522 -20.99 31.59 34.73
C GLN A 522 -21.03 30.11 34.34
N THR A 523 -22.18 29.66 33.83
CA THR A 523 -22.39 28.23 33.49
C THR A 523 -21.76 27.89 32.15
N THR A 524 -21.00 26.81 32.12
CA THR A 524 -20.25 26.34 30.95
C THR A 524 -20.92 25.13 30.33
N ARG A 525 -21.04 25.14 28.99
CA ARG A 525 -21.70 24.09 28.22
C ARG A 525 -20.76 23.46 27.22
N CYS A 526 -20.83 22.15 27.11
CA CYS A 526 -20.10 21.38 26.12
C CYS A 526 -21.08 20.53 25.32
N LEU A 527 -21.07 20.69 23.99
CA LEU A 527 -21.76 19.81 23.06
C LEU A 527 -20.71 18.94 22.38
N ILE A 528 -20.88 17.63 22.47
CA ILE A 528 -20.04 16.64 21.81
C ILE A 528 -20.91 15.92 20.77
N VAL A 529 -20.51 15.96 19.51
CA VAL A 529 -21.17 15.22 18.43
C VAL A 529 -20.36 13.96 18.17
N GLY A 530 -21.00 12.80 18.32
CA GLY A 530 -20.37 11.48 18.31
C GLY A 530 -20.08 10.96 19.73
N LEU A 531 -20.58 9.77 20.06
CA LEU A 531 -20.31 9.12 21.35
C LEU A 531 -19.16 8.10 21.27
N GLY A 532 -19.17 7.24 20.26
CA GLY A 532 -18.30 6.07 20.20
C GLY A 532 -18.46 5.19 21.45
N ALA A 533 -17.35 4.79 22.08
CA ALA A 533 -17.40 4.09 23.38
C ALA A 533 -17.62 5.03 24.59
N GLY A 534 -17.76 6.34 24.38
CA GLY A 534 -18.00 7.32 25.45
C GLY A 534 -16.76 7.77 26.23
N LEU A 535 -15.55 7.44 25.78
CA LEU A 535 -14.30 7.68 26.52
C LEU A 535 -13.92 9.17 26.59
N LEU A 536 -14.01 9.89 25.46
CA LEU A 536 -13.74 11.34 25.44
C LEU A 536 -14.76 12.12 26.31
N PRO A 537 -16.08 11.90 26.19
CA PRO A 537 -17.07 12.50 27.09
C PRO A 537 -16.79 12.20 28.57
N MET A 538 -16.48 10.95 28.93
CA MET A 538 -16.18 10.57 30.30
C MET A 538 -14.91 11.24 30.84
N PHE A 539 -13.87 11.33 30.02
CA PHE A 539 -12.64 12.04 30.38
C PHE A 539 -12.91 13.53 30.63
N ILE A 540 -13.64 14.18 29.72
CA ILE A 540 -14.04 15.59 29.85
C ILE A 540 -14.89 15.80 31.12
N HIS A 541 -15.87 14.94 31.36
CA HIS A 541 -16.72 15.00 32.55
C HIS A 541 -15.94 14.91 33.88
N ASN A 542 -14.88 14.10 33.89
CA ASN A 542 -14.07 13.85 35.08
C ASN A 542 -13.00 14.93 35.34
N HIS A 543 -12.49 15.57 34.29
CA HIS A 543 -11.31 16.45 34.38
C HIS A 543 -11.59 17.91 34.05
N LEU A 544 -12.65 18.21 33.30
CA LEU A 544 -12.98 19.57 32.89
C LEU A 544 -14.24 20.08 33.60
N PRO A 545 -14.26 21.38 33.99
CA PRO A 545 -15.29 21.94 34.85
C PRO A 545 -16.53 22.37 34.07
N PHE A 546 -17.04 21.52 33.16
CA PHE A 546 -18.30 21.78 32.47
C PHE A 546 -19.51 21.48 33.37
N ASP A 547 -20.48 22.39 33.35
CA ASP A 547 -21.72 22.28 34.13
C ASP A 547 -22.79 21.44 33.41
N ASP A 548 -22.80 21.48 32.08
CA ASP A 548 -23.79 20.80 31.23
C ASP A 548 -23.13 20.29 29.94
N ILE A 549 -22.92 18.97 29.89
CA ILE A 549 -22.34 18.22 28.78
C ILE A 549 -23.47 17.48 28.06
N LYS A 550 -23.68 17.80 26.79
CA LYS A 550 -24.58 17.09 25.89
C LYS A 550 -23.77 16.29 24.89
N ILE A 551 -24.07 15.01 24.76
CA ILE A 551 -23.51 14.15 23.73
C ILE A 551 -24.63 13.81 22.76
N VAL A 552 -24.40 13.98 21.46
CA VAL A 552 -25.35 13.60 20.41
C VAL A 552 -24.82 12.38 19.68
N GLU A 553 -25.57 11.29 19.70
CA GLU A 553 -25.23 10.04 19.03
C GLU A 553 -26.37 9.62 18.09
N LEU A 554 -26.02 9.32 16.84
CA LEU A 554 -26.99 8.96 15.82
C LEU A 554 -27.63 7.60 16.12
N ASP A 555 -26.84 6.65 16.61
CA ASP A 555 -27.27 5.28 16.79
C ASP A 555 -27.52 4.94 18.28
N PRO A 556 -28.78 4.69 18.70
CA PRO A 556 -29.07 4.32 20.09
C PRO A 556 -28.35 3.05 20.55
N VAL A 557 -28.03 2.13 19.62
CA VAL A 557 -27.33 0.88 19.95
C VAL A 557 -25.88 1.17 20.36
N VAL A 558 -25.24 2.19 19.79
CA VAL A 558 -23.90 2.64 20.22
C VAL A 558 -23.96 3.17 21.65
N GLY A 559 -25.02 3.94 21.98
CA GLY A 559 -25.31 4.37 23.34
C GLY A 559 -25.44 3.22 24.34
N ASP A 560 -26.17 2.15 23.97
CA ASP A 560 -26.32 0.96 24.80
C ASP A 560 -24.99 0.21 24.99
N VAL A 561 -24.17 0.10 23.93
CA VAL A 561 -22.84 -0.51 23.99
C VAL A 561 -21.91 0.25 24.93
N ALA A 562 -21.87 1.58 24.83
CA ALA A 562 -21.06 2.43 25.70
C ALA A 562 -21.44 2.26 27.19
N LYS A 563 -22.74 2.27 27.50
CA LYS A 563 -23.25 2.06 28.87
C LYS A 563 -22.95 0.65 29.39
N LYS A 564 -23.12 -0.37 28.55
CA LYS A 564 -22.99 -1.78 28.94
C LYS A 564 -21.53 -2.20 29.14
N HIS A 565 -20.63 -1.75 28.27
CA HIS A 565 -19.28 -2.32 28.17
C HIS A 565 -18.17 -1.35 28.55
N PHE A 566 -18.44 -0.05 28.51
CA PHE A 566 -17.42 1.00 28.72
C PHE A 566 -17.70 1.88 29.95
N ASP A 567 -18.62 1.47 30.82
CA ASP A 567 -18.97 2.20 32.04
C ASP A 567 -19.35 3.67 31.79
N PHE A 568 -19.92 3.98 30.61
CA PHE A 568 -20.44 5.31 30.30
C PHE A 568 -21.66 5.62 31.18
N ILE A 569 -21.69 6.80 31.80
CA ILE A 569 -22.77 7.23 32.70
C ILE A 569 -23.48 8.48 32.20
N GLU A 570 -24.71 8.65 32.67
CA GLU A 570 -25.45 9.90 32.56
C GLU A 570 -25.84 10.37 33.95
N ASP A 571 -25.62 11.64 34.25
CA ASP A 571 -25.95 12.26 35.54
C ASP A 571 -26.54 13.66 35.35
N GLU A 572 -26.58 14.50 36.38
CA GLU A 572 -27.12 15.86 36.27
C GLU A 572 -26.29 16.76 35.34
N ARG A 573 -24.99 16.47 35.17
CA ARG A 573 -24.06 17.25 34.35
C ARG A 573 -23.87 16.68 32.95
N MET A 574 -24.03 15.37 32.74
CA MET A 574 -23.78 14.74 31.45
C MET A 574 -24.99 13.94 30.96
N LYS A 575 -25.46 14.25 29.74
CA LYS A 575 -26.62 13.58 29.12
C LYS A 575 -26.34 13.16 27.68
N LEU A 576 -26.80 11.96 27.33
CA LEU A 576 -26.81 11.44 25.97
C LEU A 576 -28.14 11.78 25.28
N VAL A 577 -28.06 12.31 24.08
CA VAL A 577 -29.17 12.63 23.19
C VAL A 577 -29.04 11.75 21.96
N VAL A 578 -30.04 10.91 21.71
CA VAL A 578 -30.09 10.11 20.48
C VAL A 578 -30.68 10.96 19.36
N GLY A 579 -29.93 11.16 18.28
CA GLY A 579 -30.36 11.97 17.15
C GLY A 579 -29.22 12.33 16.21
N ASP A 580 -29.56 12.96 15.09
CA ASP A 580 -28.60 13.46 14.12
C ASP A 580 -27.87 14.69 14.67
N GLY A 581 -26.53 14.66 14.64
CA GLY A 581 -25.68 15.74 15.13
C GLY A 581 -25.82 17.03 14.33
N ILE A 582 -25.98 16.93 13.01
CA ILE A 582 -26.16 18.08 12.12
C ILE A 582 -27.50 18.74 12.43
N ASP A 583 -28.58 17.96 12.50
CA ASP A 583 -29.91 18.47 12.86
C ASP A 583 -29.90 19.11 14.25
N TYR A 584 -29.21 18.51 15.22
CA TYR A 584 -29.14 19.06 16.57
C TYR A 584 -28.44 20.42 16.61
N VAL A 585 -27.30 20.55 15.91
CA VAL A 585 -26.57 21.82 15.81
C VAL A 585 -27.40 22.87 15.06
N GLN A 586 -28.07 22.49 13.97
CA GLN A 586 -28.95 23.40 13.22
C GLN A 586 -30.12 23.91 14.08
N ASN A 587 -30.76 23.03 14.84
CA ASN A 587 -31.84 23.42 15.76
C ASN A 587 -31.38 24.41 16.84
N ILE A 588 -30.13 24.28 17.32
CA ILE A 588 -29.54 25.27 18.25
C ILE A 588 -29.35 26.62 17.54
N ALA A 589 -28.84 26.60 16.30
CA ALA A 589 -28.61 27.80 15.51
C ALA A 589 -29.93 28.53 15.18
N ASP A 590 -30.97 27.81 14.79
CA ASP A 590 -32.29 28.36 14.45
C ASP A 590 -33.03 28.91 15.67
N ALA A 591 -32.77 28.34 16.85
CA ALA A 591 -33.30 28.84 18.11
C ALA A 591 -32.59 30.10 18.62
N ALA A 592 -31.44 30.48 18.03
CA ALA A 592 -30.71 31.68 18.42
C ALA A 592 -31.38 32.95 17.84
N PRO A 593 -31.59 34.00 18.65
CA PRO A 593 -32.16 35.26 18.15
C PRO A 593 -31.27 35.85 17.05
N SER A 594 -31.89 36.28 15.95
CA SER A 594 -31.33 36.60 14.62
C SER A 594 -30.35 37.77 14.55
N SER A 595 -29.74 38.17 15.65
CA SER A 595 -28.84 39.33 15.75
C SER A 595 -27.45 38.93 16.25
N ILE A 596 -26.73 38.12 15.49
CA ILE A 596 -25.27 38.00 15.63
C ILE A 596 -24.62 38.68 14.42
N HIS A 597 -24.23 39.94 14.59
CA HIS A 597 -23.36 40.64 13.64
C HIS A 597 -21.94 40.12 13.82
N LEU A 598 -21.53 39.12 13.04
CA LEU A 598 -20.13 38.74 12.89
C LEU A 598 -19.38 39.93 12.24
N THR A 599 -18.73 40.75 13.07
CA THR A 599 -17.92 41.87 12.59
C THR A 599 -16.53 41.34 12.25
N LEU A 600 -16.34 40.83 11.03
CA LEU A 600 -15.01 40.61 10.46
C LEU A 600 -14.39 41.98 10.16
N LYS A 601 -13.54 42.48 11.06
CA LYS A 601 -12.71 43.67 10.76
C LYS A 601 -11.49 43.21 9.96
N SER A 602 -11.52 43.43 8.64
CA SER A 602 -10.33 43.38 7.80
C SER A 602 -9.51 44.66 8.01
N SER A 603 -8.24 44.51 8.39
CA SER A 603 -7.27 45.59 8.39
C SER A 603 -6.79 45.85 6.97
N SER A 604 -7.42 46.81 6.29
CA SER A 604 -6.79 47.52 5.18
C SER A 604 -6.76 49.01 5.51
N GLU A 605 -5.56 49.52 5.77
CA GLU A 605 -5.32 50.95 5.67
C GLU A 605 -5.43 51.32 4.19
N GLY A 606 -6.33 52.26 3.87
CA GLY A 606 -6.23 53.04 2.63
C GLY A 606 -7.51 53.16 1.80
N VAL A 607 -8.25 54.23 2.08
CA VAL A 607 -8.99 55.08 1.12
C VAL A 607 -10.13 54.45 0.31
N GLY A 608 -11.36 54.91 0.59
CA GLY A 608 -12.44 54.96 -0.40
C GLY A 608 -13.80 54.51 0.14
N HIS A 609 -14.70 55.46 0.36
CA HIS A 609 -16.12 55.23 0.57
C HIS A 609 -16.74 54.52 -0.64
N GLU A 610 -17.34 53.34 -0.47
CA GLU A 610 -18.50 52.93 -1.27
C GLU A 610 -19.32 51.83 -0.56
N THR A 611 -20.54 52.20 -0.17
CA THR A 611 -21.58 51.29 0.30
C THR A 611 -22.13 50.47 -0.85
N THR A 612 -21.99 49.14 -0.81
CA THR A 612 -22.67 48.25 -1.76
C THR A 612 -23.56 47.27 -1.01
N ARG A 613 -24.88 47.42 -1.19
CA ARG A 613 -25.91 46.44 -0.78
C ARG A 613 -25.86 45.26 -1.76
N ILE A 614 -25.79 44.03 -1.26
CA ILE A 614 -25.99 42.84 -2.09
C ILE A 614 -27.43 42.38 -1.89
N HIS A 615 -28.18 42.41 -2.99
CA HIS A 615 -29.51 41.84 -3.14
C HIS A 615 -29.41 40.34 -3.39
N ASP A 616 -30.38 39.58 -2.86
CA ASP A 616 -30.70 38.21 -3.24
C ASP A 616 -30.79 38.06 -4.75
N VAL A 617 -30.19 36.99 -5.29
CA VAL A 617 -30.62 36.39 -6.57
C VAL A 617 -30.52 34.87 -6.47
N ASP A 618 -31.68 34.25 -6.68
CA ASP A 618 -31.96 32.83 -6.78
C ASP A 618 -31.13 32.06 -7.83
N ASP A 619 -30.87 30.80 -7.47
CA ASP A 619 -31.00 29.58 -8.27
C ASP A 619 -31.08 29.69 -9.81
N GLN A 620 -30.05 29.18 -10.51
CA GLN A 620 -30.21 28.11 -11.51
C GLN A 620 -28.92 27.79 -12.29
N THR A 621 -28.78 26.48 -12.58
CA THR A 621 -28.05 25.81 -13.68
C THR A 621 -26.55 25.52 -13.58
N TYR A 622 -26.28 24.21 -13.45
CA TYR A 622 -25.08 23.48 -13.84
C TYR A 622 -24.66 23.72 -15.30
N LYS A 623 -23.35 23.94 -15.53
CA LYS A 623 -22.59 23.33 -16.64
C LYS A 623 -21.07 23.47 -16.43
N GLU A 624 -20.38 22.36 -16.65
CA GLU A 624 -18.93 22.18 -16.56
C GLU A 624 -18.12 22.99 -17.59
N GLY A 625 -16.89 23.35 -17.19
CA GLY A 625 -15.73 23.40 -18.10
C GLY A 625 -14.95 24.72 -18.12
N SER A 626 -13.81 24.75 -17.42
CA SER A 626 -12.47 25.13 -17.91
C SER A 626 -11.58 25.87 -16.87
N THR A 627 -10.53 25.18 -16.46
CA THR A 627 -9.13 25.63 -16.23
C THR A 627 -8.86 27.02 -15.64
N SER A 628 -8.33 27.08 -14.43
CA SER A 628 -6.88 27.32 -14.15
C SER A 628 -6.61 28.05 -12.83
N SER A 629 -5.44 27.72 -12.29
CA SER A 629 -4.62 28.43 -11.30
C SER A 629 -4.94 28.24 -9.81
N ALA A 630 -3.90 27.80 -9.11
CA ALA A 630 -3.79 27.69 -7.67
C ALA A 630 -3.78 29.06 -7.00
N SER A 631 -4.37 29.17 -5.81
CA SER A 631 -3.97 30.18 -4.83
C SER A 631 -4.24 29.66 -3.42
N GLU A 632 -3.14 29.47 -2.71
CA GLU A 632 -2.94 29.46 -1.25
C GLU A 632 -4.18 29.84 -0.42
N LEU A 633 -4.76 28.86 0.28
CA LEU A 633 -5.54 29.11 1.49
C LEU A 633 -4.56 29.44 2.61
N SER A 634 -4.27 30.73 2.78
CA SER A 634 -3.54 31.25 3.92
C SER A 634 -4.33 30.95 5.20
N LEU A 635 -3.79 30.06 6.04
CA LEU A 635 -4.17 29.94 7.45
C LEU A 635 -3.92 31.29 8.14
N CYS A 636 -4.98 32.06 8.38
CA CYS A 636 -4.89 33.28 9.17
C CYS A 636 -4.60 32.90 10.63
N LYS A 637 -3.39 33.25 11.07
CA LYS A 637 -2.93 33.20 12.44
C LYS A 637 -3.85 34.06 13.32
N LEU A 638 -4.53 33.45 14.30
CA LEU A 638 -5.22 34.22 15.36
C LEU A 638 -4.16 34.81 16.29
N GLU A 639 -3.96 36.13 16.23
CA GLU A 639 -3.27 36.87 17.28
C GLU A 639 -4.32 37.52 18.19
N LEU A 640 -4.31 37.16 19.47
CA LEU A 640 -5.15 37.73 20.51
C LEU A 640 -4.55 39.07 20.95
N TYR A 641 -5.23 40.17 20.66
CA TYR A 641 -4.90 41.50 21.18
C TYR A 641 -5.72 41.80 22.44
N ASP A 642 -5.00 42.24 23.47
CA ASP A 642 -5.52 42.65 24.77
C ASP A 642 -5.86 44.16 24.75
N GLY A 643 -7.04 44.51 25.24
CA GLY A 643 -7.41 45.88 25.62
C GLY A 643 -8.26 46.69 24.64
N GLU A 644 -9.58 46.69 24.83
CA GLU A 644 -10.39 47.93 24.88
C GLU A 644 -11.79 47.68 25.51
N LYS A 645 -12.26 48.64 26.31
CA LYS A 645 -13.48 48.55 27.14
C LYS A 645 -14.77 48.38 26.30
N PRO A 646 -15.79 47.64 26.79
CA PRO A 646 -16.98 47.36 25.99
C PRO A 646 -17.92 48.58 25.91
N ARG A 647 -18.40 48.87 24.69
CA ARG A 647 -19.54 49.77 24.45
C ARG A 647 -20.84 49.07 24.89
N LYS A 648 -21.70 49.78 25.62
CA LYS A 648 -23.02 49.31 26.09
C LYS A 648 -23.91 48.89 24.89
N LEU A 649 -24.37 47.65 24.91
CA LEU A 649 -25.44 47.13 24.03
C LEU A 649 -26.83 47.55 24.56
N PRO A 650 -27.88 47.58 23.70
CA PRO A 650 -29.23 47.98 24.06
C PRO A 650 -29.86 47.04 25.10
N GLU A 651 -30.67 47.59 26.01
CA GLU A 651 -31.12 46.96 27.27
C GLU A 651 -32.08 45.75 27.16
N ASP A 652 -32.43 45.25 25.97
CA ASP A 652 -33.44 44.17 25.81
C ASP A 652 -32.96 42.90 25.09
N THR A 653 -31.67 42.75 24.77
CA THR A 653 -31.14 41.45 24.34
C THR A 653 -30.72 40.64 25.55
N VAL A 654 -31.47 39.57 25.88
CA VAL A 654 -31.00 38.50 26.77
C VAL A 654 -29.87 37.79 26.03
N THR A 655 -28.66 38.33 26.12
CA THR A 655 -27.46 37.68 25.62
C THR A 655 -27.22 36.47 26.49
N ASP A 656 -27.23 35.28 25.89
CA ASP A 656 -26.79 34.07 26.57
C ASP A 656 -25.30 34.22 26.88
N THR A 657 -24.99 34.68 28.09
CA THR A 657 -23.62 34.85 28.58
C THR A 657 -23.05 33.49 29.01
N ARG A 658 -23.27 32.43 28.23
CA ARG A 658 -22.74 31.07 28.44
C ARG A 658 -21.57 30.79 27.49
N LEU A 659 -20.52 30.13 27.98
CA LEU A 659 -19.45 29.61 27.15
C LEU A 659 -19.93 28.29 26.59
N HIS A 660 -20.06 28.26 25.26
CA HIS A 660 -20.47 27.07 24.53
C HIS A 660 -19.26 26.52 23.78
N ILE A 661 -18.93 25.26 24.05
CA ILE A 661 -17.88 24.54 23.34
C ILE A 661 -18.54 23.45 22.51
N LEU A 662 -18.24 23.44 21.21
CA LEU A 662 -18.63 22.37 20.30
C LEU A 662 -17.39 21.51 20.02
N ILE A 663 -17.49 20.22 20.31
CA ILE A 663 -16.51 19.20 19.96
C ILE A 663 -17.18 18.27 18.96
N VAL A 664 -16.55 18.10 17.80
CA VAL A 664 -17.01 17.18 16.76
C VAL A 664 -16.04 15.99 16.74
N ASP A 665 -16.47 14.88 17.31
CA ASP A 665 -15.76 13.59 17.29
C ASP A 665 -16.54 12.63 16.39
N ALA A 666 -16.65 13.01 15.12
CA ALA A 666 -17.40 12.28 14.11
C ALA A 666 -16.48 11.92 12.93
N ASP A 667 -16.35 10.63 12.65
CA ASP A 667 -15.68 10.13 11.46
C ASP A 667 -16.71 9.82 10.36
N SER A 668 -16.58 10.47 9.20
CA SER A 668 -17.42 10.22 8.02
C SER A 668 -16.58 10.06 6.75
N GLU A 669 -16.97 9.10 5.90
CA GLU A 669 -16.46 8.93 4.53
C GLU A 669 -17.19 9.82 3.52
N ASP A 670 -18.29 10.47 3.91
CA ASP A 670 -19.03 11.38 3.03
C ASP A 670 -18.30 12.74 2.95
N PRO A 671 -17.77 13.14 1.78
CA PRO A 671 -17.15 14.45 1.60
C PRO A 671 -18.11 15.62 1.89
N ALA A 672 -19.42 15.38 1.84
CA ALA A 672 -20.45 16.38 2.15
C ALA A 672 -20.69 16.56 3.66
N ILE A 673 -20.28 15.60 4.51
CA ILE A 673 -20.35 15.70 5.98
C ILE A 673 -19.05 16.32 6.54
N ARG A 674 -17.93 16.20 5.81
CA ARG A 674 -16.64 16.82 6.18
C ARG A 674 -16.55 18.31 5.88
N ASN A 675 -17.29 18.79 4.88
CA ASN A 675 -17.44 20.20 4.54
C ASN A 675 -18.62 20.79 5.29
#